data_AF-A0A414L5G4-F1
#
_entry.id   AF-A0A414L5G4-F1
#
_cell.length_a   1.000
_cell.length_b   1.000
_cell.length_c   1.000
_cell.angle_alpha   90.00
_cell.angle_beta   90.00
_cell.angle_gamma   90.00
#
_symmetry.space_group_name_H-M   'P 1'
#
loop_
_entity.id
_entity.type
_entity.pdbx_description
1 polymer ?
#
loop_
_entity_poly.entity_id
_entity_poly.type
_entity_poly.pdbx_seq_one_letter_code
_entity_poly.pdbx_strand_id
1 'polypeptide(L)'
;MTAMKDDFYHGGLTDDEVRKSREKYGVNLLTPPKRPSLWKLYLEKFEDPVVRVLLVAALFSLIISIVENEYAETIGIIAAILLATGIGFFFEYDANKKFDLLNAVNEETLVKVIRNGRVQEIPRKDVVVGDIIVLETGEEIPADGELLEAISLQINESNLTGEPVVSKTTVEADFDEEATYASNRVLRGTTVVDGHGTMRVLSVGDDTEIGKVARQSTEQSTEPTPLNIQLTKLANLIGKIGFSVAGLAFAIFFIKDVILVYPFSTFHTFADWLPALKATLQYFMMAVTLIVVAVPEGLPMSVTLSLALNMRRMLSTNNLVRKMHACETMGAITVICTDKTGTLTQNLMQVYEPSFYGLKNGGEVGEDDISKLVVEGISTNSTAFLEEIAEGEKPKGVGNPTEVALLLWLNSRNRDYLELRENAPVVDQLTFSTERKFMATLVKSPMMGKKVLYVKGAPEIVLGKCKEVILDGKRVDAVEYRSTVEKQLLGYQNMAMRTLGFAFKIVEDTDTRDCVELVADHDLSFLGVVAISDPIRQDVPAAVSKCQSAGIDIKIVTGDTPGTATEIARQIGLWKPEDTERNRITGAAFAELTDQEALDRVMDLKIMSRARPTDKQRLVQLLQQKGAVVAVTGDGTNDAPALNHAQVGLSMGTGTSVAKEASDITLLDDSFNSIGTAVMWGRSLYKNIQRFIVFQLTINFVALLIVLLGSLIGTELPLTVTQMLWVNLIMDTFAALALASIPPSESVMQEKPRSSSDFIISKTMRSYILGVGGAFLIILMGMLYWFNHAEGGMTPERLTIFFTFFVMLQFWNLFNARVFGTTDSAFKGISKSYGMELIVLAILIGQFLIVQFGGAVFRTVPLDLVTWVIIIASTSLVLWVGEAIRFIRRLTQK
;
A
#
# COMPACT_ATOMS: atom_id res chain seq x y z
N MET A 1 4.43 28.01 -47.39
CA MET A 1 3.29 28.44 -46.54
C MET A 1 3.88 28.74 -45.18
N THR A 2 3.97 30.02 -44.85
CA THR A 2 4.54 30.55 -43.62
C THR A 2 3.53 30.37 -42.50
N ALA A 3 3.82 29.44 -41.59
CA ALA A 3 3.10 29.29 -40.33
C ALA A 3 3.17 30.62 -39.57
N MET A 4 2.00 31.19 -39.26
CA MET A 4 1.91 32.27 -38.28
C MET A 4 2.26 31.72 -36.90
N LYS A 5 2.84 32.57 -36.05
CA LYS A 5 3.36 32.24 -34.72
C LYS A 5 2.29 31.74 -33.73
N ASP A 6 1.00 31.86 -34.10
CA ASP A 6 -0.13 31.56 -33.22
C ASP A 6 -0.72 30.15 -33.42
N ASP A 7 -0.45 29.44 -34.53
CA ASP A 7 -0.95 28.07 -34.74
C ASP A 7 -0.17 27.01 -33.95
N PHE A 8 1.05 27.33 -33.48
CA PHE A 8 1.91 26.39 -32.76
C PHE A 8 1.31 25.96 -31.41
N TYR A 9 0.51 26.84 -30.78
CA TYR A 9 -0.09 26.61 -29.47
C TYR A 9 -1.17 25.52 -29.48
N HIS A 10 -1.84 25.32 -30.62
CA HIS A 10 -2.89 24.30 -30.75
C HIS A 10 -2.37 22.96 -31.31
N GLY A 11 -1.21 22.96 -31.98
CA GLY A 11 -0.63 21.77 -32.63
C GLY A 11 0.22 20.87 -31.73
N GLY A 12 0.92 21.43 -30.74
CA GLY A 12 1.88 20.65 -29.94
C GLY A 12 3.04 20.06 -30.75
N LEU A 13 3.79 19.11 -30.17
CA LEU A 13 4.91 18.45 -30.85
C LEU A 13 4.47 17.31 -31.77
N THR A 14 5.23 17.08 -32.84
CA THR A 14 5.12 15.88 -33.68
C THR A 14 5.93 14.69 -33.14
N ASP A 15 5.58 13.47 -33.52
CA ASP A 15 6.28 12.25 -33.04
C ASP A 15 7.79 12.26 -33.34
N ASP A 16 8.19 12.82 -34.48
CA ASP A 16 9.61 12.97 -34.86
C ASP A 16 10.35 14.00 -34.00
N GLU A 17 9.68 15.09 -33.61
CA GLU A 17 10.23 16.11 -32.72
C GLU A 17 10.37 15.58 -31.29
N VAL A 18 9.41 14.78 -30.83
CA VAL A 18 9.48 14.09 -29.54
C VAL A 18 10.72 13.19 -29.49
N ARG A 19 10.98 12.40 -30.54
CA ARG A 19 12.18 11.53 -30.59
C ARG A 19 13.48 12.33 -30.52
N LYS A 20 13.58 13.42 -31.29
CA LYS A 20 14.77 14.30 -31.28
C LYS A 20 14.97 15.00 -29.93
N SER A 21 13.89 15.46 -29.30
CA SER A 21 13.96 16.08 -27.98
C SER A 21 14.47 15.09 -26.93
N ARG A 22 13.95 13.85 -26.96
CA ARG A 22 14.37 12.76 -26.07
C ARG A 22 15.85 12.39 -26.23
N GLU A 23 16.36 12.35 -27.46
CA GLU A 23 17.79 12.09 -27.71
C GLU A 23 18.70 13.20 -27.17
N LYS A 24 18.23 14.46 -27.20
CA LYS A 24 19.03 15.63 -26.82
C LYS A 24 18.99 15.94 -25.32
N TYR A 25 17.81 15.87 -24.70
CA TYR A 25 17.57 16.28 -23.32
C TYR A 25 17.35 15.09 -22.35
N GLY A 26 17.25 13.87 -22.89
CA GLY A 26 17.03 12.67 -22.10
C GLY A 26 15.56 12.45 -21.74
N VAL A 27 15.36 11.66 -20.69
CA VAL A 27 14.04 11.21 -20.20
C VAL A 27 13.66 11.96 -18.92
N ASN A 28 12.37 12.12 -18.67
CA ASN A 28 11.88 12.81 -17.48
C ASN A 28 11.92 11.90 -16.22
N LEU A 29 13.12 11.49 -15.84
CA LEU A 29 13.39 10.61 -14.70
C LEU A 29 14.48 11.22 -13.83
N LEU A 30 14.33 11.12 -12.51
CA LEU A 30 15.37 11.52 -11.56
C LEU A 30 16.37 10.39 -11.42
N THR A 31 17.66 10.69 -11.51
CA THR A 31 18.70 9.68 -11.36
C THR A 31 18.78 9.22 -9.90
N PRO A 32 18.57 7.92 -9.60
CA PRO A 32 18.66 7.41 -8.24
C PRO A 32 20.09 7.54 -7.67
N PRO A 33 20.25 7.64 -6.34
CA PRO A 33 21.56 7.80 -5.71
C PRO A 33 22.47 6.61 -6.00
N LYS A 34 23.78 6.86 -6.11
CA LYS A 34 24.78 5.80 -6.30
C LYS A 34 24.81 4.90 -5.07
N ARG A 35 24.50 3.62 -5.27
CA ARG A 35 24.55 2.61 -4.21
C ARG A 35 25.99 2.40 -3.72
N PRO A 36 26.21 2.14 -2.42
CA PRO A 36 27.51 1.69 -1.94
C PRO A 36 27.93 0.40 -2.66
N SER A 37 29.24 0.21 -2.82
CA SER A 37 29.77 -0.98 -3.49
C SER A 37 29.46 -2.27 -2.69
N LEU A 38 29.27 -3.39 -3.40
CA LEU A 38 29.00 -4.70 -2.78
C LEU A 38 30.07 -5.09 -1.75
N TRP A 39 31.34 -4.79 -2.04
CA TRP A 39 32.45 -5.05 -1.13
C TRP A 39 32.35 -4.28 0.18
N LYS A 40 31.92 -3.02 0.13
CA LYS A 40 31.72 -2.21 1.34
C LYS A 40 30.60 -2.81 2.20
N LEU A 41 29.45 -3.13 1.59
CA LEU A 41 28.31 -3.72 2.29
C LEU A 41 28.64 -5.09 2.90
N TYR A 42 29.48 -5.89 2.24
CA TYR A 42 29.94 -7.16 2.79
C TYR A 42 30.88 -6.98 4.00
N LEU A 43 31.81 -6.02 3.95
CA LEU A 43 32.72 -5.74 5.06
C LEU A 43 31.99 -5.20 6.29
N GLU A 44 30.94 -4.40 6.11
CA GLU A 44 30.08 -3.92 7.21
C GLU A 44 29.46 -5.09 8.02
N LYS A 45 29.27 -6.28 7.42
CA LYS A 45 28.78 -7.46 8.16
C LYS A 45 29.74 -7.99 9.21
N PHE A 46 31.05 -7.74 9.07
CA PHE A 46 32.04 -8.11 10.07
C PHE A 46 32.07 -7.15 11.26
N GLU A 47 31.31 -6.06 11.22
CA GLU A 47 31.12 -5.17 12.38
C GLU A 47 30.11 -5.71 13.40
N ASP A 48 29.33 -6.74 13.02
CA ASP A 48 28.35 -7.35 13.90
C ASP A 48 29.02 -7.91 15.18
N PRO A 49 28.48 -7.62 16.38
CA PRO A 49 29.04 -8.09 17.64
C PRO A 49 29.22 -9.61 17.72
N VAL A 50 28.31 -10.41 17.16
CA VAL A 50 28.38 -11.89 17.17
C VAL A 50 29.51 -12.37 16.27
N VAL A 51 29.61 -11.81 15.06
CA VAL A 51 30.70 -12.13 14.12
C VAL A 51 32.05 -11.75 14.73
N ARG A 52 32.16 -10.60 15.40
CA ARG A 52 33.39 -10.21 16.11
C ARG A 52 33.78 -11.20 17.20
N VAL A 53 32.83 -11.65 18.01
CA VAL A 53 33.09 -12.66 19.04
C VAL A 53 33.55 -13.98 18.43
N LEU A 54 32.95 -14.40 17.31
CA LEU A 54 33.36 -15.59 16.55
C LEU A 54 34.76 -15.45 15.94
N LEU A 55 35.14 -14.27 15.44
CA LEU A 55 36.48 -14.00 14.93
C LEU A 55 37.53 -14.07 16.05
N VAL A 56 37.21 -13.55 17.24
CA VAL A 56 38.08 -13.67 18.42
C VAL A 56 38.25 -15.15 18.81
N ALA A 57 37.17 -15.92 18.80
CA ALA A 57 37.21 -17.36 19.05
C ALA A 57 38.07 -18.12 18.02
N ALA A 58 37.91 -17.79 16.73
CA ALA A 58 38.72 -18.35 15.65
C ALA A 58 40.20 -18.01 15.79
N LEU A 59 40.54 -16.78 16.21
CA LEU A 59 41.92 -16.36 16.48
C LEU A 59 42.55 -17.20 17.60
N PHE A 60 41.85 -17.39 18.72
CA PHE A 60 42.39 -18.21 19.81
C PHE A 60 42.49 -19.70 19.44
N SER A 61 41.52 -20.23 18.69
CA SER A 61 41.58 -21.60 18.15
C SER A 61 42.82 -21.78 17.25
N LEU A 62 43.11 -20.80 16.39
CA LEU A 62 44.30 -20.82 15.52
C LEU A 62 45.61 -20.88 16.31
N ILE A 63 45.71 -20.12 17.42
CA ILE A 63 46.92 -20.13 18.27
C ILE A 63 47.17 -21.52 18.83
N ILE A 64 46.14 -22.22 19.33
CA ILE A 64 46.28 -23.57 19.87
C ILE A 64 46.57 -24.59 18.77
N SER A 65 45.90 -24.46 17.63
CA SER A 65 46.09 -25.32 16.48
C SER A 65 47.54 -25.32 15.96
N ILE A 66 48.21 -24.16 15.97
CA ILE A 66 49.64 -24.05 15.66
C ILE A 66 50.51 -24.80 16.67
N VAL A 67 50.10 -24.88 17.93
CA VAL A 67 50.82 -25.59 19.00
C VAL A 67 50.63 -27.11 18.90
N GLU A 68 49.44 -27.58 18.52
CA GLU A 68 49.08 -29.00 18.48
C GLU A 68 49.23 -29.67 17.10
N ASN A 69 49.47 -28.90 16.04
CA ASN A 69 49.44 -29.34 14.63
C ASN A 69 48.10 -29.93 14.16
N GLU A 70 46.98 -29.54 14.80
CA GLU A 70 45.63 -29.95 14.40
C GLU A 70 44.83 -28.76 13.84
N TYR A 71 44.77 -28.61 12.52
CA TYR A 71 44.15 -27.46 11.84
C TYR A 71 42.68 -27.65 11.44
N ALA A 72 42.16 -28.88 11.53
CA ALA A 72 40.86 -29.23 10.98
C ALA A 72 39.71 -28.43 11.61
N GLU A 73 39.70 -28.28 12.93
CA GLU A 73 38.65 -27.56 13.66
C GLU A 73 38.70 -26.05 13.39
N THR A 74 39.89 -25.44 13.44
CA THR A 74 40.08 -24.01 13.16
C THR A 74 39.68 -23.64 11.73
N ILE A 75 40.09 -24.45 10.74
CA ILE A 75 39.69 -24.26 9.34
C ILE A 75 38.17 -24.38 9.21
N GLY A 76 37.56 -25.34 9.90
CA GLY A 76 36.12 -25.53 9.96
C GLY A 76 35.36 -24.30 10.49
N ILE A 77 35.83 -23.73 11.60
CA ILE A 77 35.22 -22.52 12.20
C ILE A 77 35.33 -21.32 11.25
N ILE A 78 36.51 -21.05 10.70
CA ILE A 78 36.73 -19.92 9.78
C ILE A 78 35.87 -20.09 8.52
N ALA A 79 35.85 -21.29 7.93
CA ALA A 79 35.03 -21.58 6.76
C ALA A 79 33.54 -21.42 7.05
N ALA A 80 33.07 -21.88 8.21
CA ALA A 80 31.68 -21.77 8.61
C ALA A 80 31.26 -20.31 8.86
N ILE A 81 32.12 -19.48 9.46
CA ILE A 81 31.87 -18.03 9.61
C ILE A 81 31.74 -17.37 8.23
N LEU A 82 32.71 -17.58 7.34
CA LEU A 82 32.69 -16.98 6.00
C LEU A 82 31.47 -17.41 5.18
N LEU A 83 31.09 -18.70 5.28
CA LEU A 83 29.94 -19.25 4.60
C LEU A 83 28.63 -18.71 5.18
N ALA A 84 28.48 -18.68 6.51
CA ALA A 84 27.27 -18.16 7.16
C ALA A 84 27.09 -16.66 6.88
N THR A 85 28.13 -15.85 7.10
CA THR A 85 28.11 -14.40 6.82
C THR A 85 27.92 -14.13 5.32
N GLY A 86 28.56 -14.91 4.44
CA GLY A 86 28.42 -14.79 2.99
C GLY A 86 27.03 -15.11 2.48
N ILE A 87 26.42 -16.21 2.96
CA ILE A 87 25.05 -16.58 2.63
C ILE A 87 24.07 -15.55 3.19
N GLY A 88 24.24 -15.13 4.45
CA GLY A 88 23.43 -14.08 5.07
C GLY A 88 23.47 -12.78 4.28
N PHE A 89 24.67 -12.32 3.91
CA PHE A 89 24.85 -11.13 3.06
C PHE A 89 24.19 -11.28 1.69
N PHE A 90 24.37 -12.42 1.01
CA PHE A 90 23.78 -12.65 -0.31
C PHE A 90 22.26 -12.56 -0.26
N PHE A 91 21.62 -13.20 0.73
CA PHE A 91 20.18 -13.16 0.88
C PHE A 91 19.67 -11.78 1.28
N GLU A 92 20.37 -11.07 2.16
CA GLU A 92 20.00 -9.71 2.53
C GLU A 92 20.12 -8.75 1.35
N TYR A 93 21.19 -8.87 0.56
CA TYR A 93 21.36 -8.09 -0.65
C TYR A 93 20.28 -8.41 -1.69
N ASP A 94 19.96 -9.69 -1.92
CA ASP A 94 18.90 -10.10 -2.84
C ASP A 94 17.52 -9.61 -2.37
N ALA A 95 17.24 -9.67 -1.05
CA ALA A 95 16.03 -9.13 -0.46
C ALA A 95 15.93 -7.61 -0.64
N ASN A 96 16.99 -6.87 -0.33
CA ASN A 96 17.06 -5.41 -0.50
C ASN A 96 16.99 -4.99 -1.98
N LYS A 97 17.60 -5.75 -2.89
CA LYS A 97 17.50 -5.51 -4.33
C LYS A 97 16.06 -5.69 -4.84
N LYS A 98 15.39 -6.77 -4.42
CA LYS A 98 13.98 -7.01 -4.73
C LYS A 98 13.09 -5.93 -4.13
N PHE A 99 13.44 -5.44 -2.95
CA PHE A 99 12.78 -4.31 -2.31
C PHE A 99 12.92 -3.02 -3.14
N ASP A 100 14.14 -2.67 -3.56
CA ASP A 100 14.37 -1.45 -4.33
C ASP A 100 13.66 -1.45 -5.69
N LEU A 101 13.61 -2.61 -6.36
CA LEU A 101 12.92 -2.75 -7.64
C LEU A 101 11.42 -2.47 -7.54
N LEU A 102 10.80 -2.74 -6.37
CA LEU A 102 9.39 -2.45 -6.14
C LEU A 102 9.14 -0.95 -5.89
N ASN A 103 10.10 -0.25 -5.28
CA ASN A 103 10.01 1.19 -5.06
C ASN A 103 10.17 2.01 -6.36
N ALA A 104 10.72 1.41 -7.43
CA ALA A 104 10.87 2.05 -8.73
C ALA A 104 9.56 2.15 -9.54
N VAL A 105 8.44 1.55 -9.08
CA VAL A 105 7.18 1.47 -9.84
C VAL A 105 6.34 2.77 -9.75
N ASN A 106 6.82 3.82 -9.07
CA ASN A 106 6.11 5.11 -8.94
C ASN A 106 6.16 6.02 -10.20
N GLU A 107 6.51 5.48 -11.37
CA GLU A 107 6.90 6.26 -12.57
C GLU A 107 5.87 6.26 -13.71
N GLU A 108 4.67 5.69 -13.50
CA GLU A 108 3.64 5.52 -14.53
C GLU A 108 2.49 6.53 -14.48
N THR A 109 2.58 7.59 -13.68
CA THR A 109 1.53 8.63 -13.61
C THR A 109 1.29 9.22 -15.00
N LEU A 110 0.04 9.22 -15.46
CA LEU A 110 -0.36 9.79 -16.75
C LEU A 110 -0.43 11.31 -16.69
N VAL A 111 -0.07 11.95 -17.79
CA VAL A 111 0.00 13.41 -17.98
C VAL A 111 -0.69 13.75 -19.30
N LYS A 112 -1.58 14.74 -19.28
CA LYS A 112 -2.28 15.22 -20.48
C LYS A 112 -1.37 16.12 -21.29
N VAL A 113 -1.09 15.71 -22.53
CA VAL A 113 -0.23 16.45 -23.46
C VAL A 113 -0.95 16.71 -24.77
N ILE A 114 -0.61 17.83 -25.41
CA ILE A 114 -1.03 18.14 -26.77
C ILE A 114 0.11 17.71 -27.72
N ARG A 115 -0.15 16.73 -28.57
CA ARG A 115 0.77 16.26 -29.62
C ARG A 115 0.00 16.02 -30.91
N ASN A 116 0.59 16.34 -32.06
CA ASN A 116 -0.05 16.20 -33.38
C ASN A 116 -1.46 16.85 -33.47
N GLY A 117 -1.69 17.95 -32.75
CA GLY A 117 -2.96 18.69 -32.70
C GLY A 117 -4.05 18.03 -31.87
N ARG A 118 -3.71 17.02 -31.06
CA ARG A 118 -4.66 16.22 -30.27
C ARG A 118 -4.23 16.15 -28.81
N VAL A 119 -5.21 16.19 -27.92
CA VAL A 119 -5.00 15.93 -26.49
C VAL A 119 -4.93 14.42 -26.27
N GLN A 120 -3.88 13.94 -25.61
CA GLN A 120 -3.72 12.54 -25.24
C GLN A 120 -3.00 12.40 -23.90
N GLU A 121 -3.20 11.28 -23.21
CA GLU A 121 -2.51 10.97 -21.96
C GLU A 121 -1.25 10.11 -22.22
N ILE A 122 -0.11 10.54 -21.69
CA ILE A 122 1.15 9.79 -21.74
C ILE A 122 1.77 9.63 -20.34
N PRO A 123 2.59 8.59 -20.09
CA PRO A 123 3.32 8.48 -18.83
C PRO A 123 4.26 9.67 -18.58
N ARG A 124 4.38 10.13 -17.33
CA ARG A 124 5.23 11.27 -16.93
C ARG A 124 6.68 11.14 -17.40
N LYS A 125 7.23 9.93 -17.40
CA LYS A 125 8.61 9.63 -17.88
C LYS A 125 8.81 9.92 -19.37
N ASP A 126 7.73 9.92 -20.16
CA ASP A 126 7.73 10.10 -21.61
C ASP A 126 7.55 11.57 -22.03
N VAL A 127 7.32 12.47 -21.07
CA VAL A 127 7.32 13.93 -21.26
C VAL A 127 8.72 14.39 -21.67
N VAL A 128 8.80 15.25 -22.68
CA VAL A 128 10.06 15.80 -23.22
C VAL A 128 10.04 17.33 -23.22
N VAL A 129 11.22 17.93 -23.36
CA VAL A 129 11.33 19.39 -23.52
C VAL A 129 10.59 19.84 -24.78
N GLY A 130 9.76 20.87 -24.64
CA GLY A 130 8.91 21.41 -25.70
C GLY A 130 7.48 20.86 -25.75
N ASP A 131 7.14 19.80 -25.01
CA ASP A 131 5.75 19.34 -24.91
C ASP A 131 4.85 20.47 -24.37
N ILE A 132 3.61 20.51 -24.86
CA ILE A 132 2.55 21.36 -24.31
C ILE A 132 1.69 20.48 -23.42
N ILE A 133 1.55 20.88 -22.15
CA ILE A 133 0.86 20.13 -21.11
C ILE A 133 -0.37 20.91 -20.69
N VAL A 134 -1.51 20.22 -20.60
CA VAL A 134 -2.76 20.77 -20.07
C VAL A 134 -2.73 20.62 -18.55
N LEU A 135 -3.00 21.71 -17.83
CA LEU A 135 -2.97 21.76 -16.38
C LEU A 135 -4.38 21.94 -15.84
N GLU A 136 -4.81 21.01 -15.00
CA GLU A 136 -6.08 21.09 -14.28
C GLU A 136 -5.89 21.07 -12.76
N THR A 137 -6.92 21.53 -12.05
CA THR A 137 -6.96 21.51 -10.59
C THR A 137 -6.72 20.11 -10.03
N GLY A 138 -5.75 19.99 -9.11
CA GLY A 138 -5.37 18.74 -8.45
C GLY A 138 -4.30 17.92 -9.17
N GLU A 139 -3.79 18.38 -10.32
CA GLU A 139 -2.67 17.75 -11.02
C GLU A 139 -1.31 18.26 -10.52
N GLU A 140 -0.30 17.38 -10.49
CA GLU A 140 1.09 17.76 -10.21
C GLU A 140 1.73 18.23 -11.51
N ILE A 141 2.51 19.30 -11.42
CA ILE A 141 3.31 19.78 -12.54
C ILE A 141 4.39 18.73 -12.84
N PRO A 142 4.41 18.11 -14.05
CA PRO A 142 5.22 16.92 -14.34
C PRO A 142 6.68 17.24 -14.66
N ALA A 143 6.97 18.48 -15.03
CA ALA A 143 8.28 18.97 -15.46
C ALA A 143 8.30 20.51 -15.31
N ASP A 144 9.49 21.12 -15.23
CA ASP A 144 9.56 22.59 -15.14
C ASP A 144 9.18 23.21 -16.48
N GLY A 145 8.37 24.27 -16.45
CA GLY A 145 7.91 24.92 -17.65
C GLY A 145 7.42 26.35 -17.47
N GLU A 146 6.96 26.89 -18.59
CA GLU A 146 6.43 28.23 -18.72
C GLU A 146 4.97 28.17 -19.18
N LEU A 147 4.11 28.95 -18.54
CA LEU A 147 2.69 29.03 -18.87
C LEU A 147 2.49 29.72 -20.22
N LEU A 148 1.64 29.12 -21.04
CA LEU A 148 1.13 29.67 -22.29
C LEU A 148 -0.25 30.28 -22.08
N GLU A 149 -1.05 29.65 -21.22
CA GLU A 149 -2.37 30.09 -20.81
C GLU A 149 -2.54 29.84 -19.31
N ALA A 150 -3.17 30.79 -18.60
CA ALA A 150 -3.50 30.64 -17.19
C ALA A 150 -4.83 31.37 -16.91
N ILE A 151 -5.83 30.62 -16.42
CA ILE A 151 -7.14 31.15 -16.06
C ILE A 151 -7.38 30.85 -14.59
N SER A 152 -7.30 31.90 -13.77
CA SER A 152 -7.41 31.83 -12.29
C SER A 152 -6.49 30.76 -11.67
N LEU A 153 -5.32 30.54 -12.27
CA LEU A 153 -4.44 29.44 -11.92
C LEU A 153 -3.74 29.73 -10.58
N GLN A 154 -3.91 28.83 -9.62
CA GLN A 154 -3.23 28.85 -8.34
C GLN A 154 -2.42 27.57 -8.16
N ILE A 155 -1.17 27.70 -7.72
CA ILE A 155 -0.26 26.56 -7.53
C ILE A 155 0.27 26.56 -6.10
N ASN A 156 0.31 25.38 -5.50
CA ASN A 156 0.96 25.14 -4.22
C ASN A 156 2.45 24.84 -4.45
N GLU A 157 3.31 25.78 -4.07
CA GLU A 157 4.76 25.68 -4.18
C GLU A 157 5.44 25.29 -2.86
N SER A 158 4.68 24.89 -1.84
CA SER A 158 5.20 24.65 -0.47
C SER A 158 6.29 23.58 -0.41
N ASN A 159 6.25 22.60 -1.30
CA ASN A 159 7.28 21.56 -1.41
C ASN A 159 8.66 22.11 -1.84
N LEU A 160 8.71 23.27 -2.51
CA LEU A 160 9.94 23.86 -3.04
C LEU A 160 10.33 25.17 -2.31
N THR A 161 9.36 26.04 -2.02
CA THR A 161 9.61 27.37 -1.45
C THR A 161 9.15 27.49 0.01
N GLY A 162 8.29 26.57 0.47
CA GLY A 162 7.61 26.67 1.76
C GLY A 162 6.36 27.56 1.75
N GLU A 163 6.04 28.22 0.62
CA GLU A 163 4.87 29.08 0.48
C GLU A 163 3.64 28.28 0.03
N PRO A 164 2.47 28.42 0.69
CA PRO A 164 1.37 27.47 0.53
C PRO A 164 0.61 27.56 -0.80
N VAL A 165 0.27 28.77 -1.28
CA VAL A 165 -0.49 28.95 -2.53
C VAL A 165 -0.07 30.26 -3.18
N VAL A 166 0.36 30.20 -4.44
CA VAL A 166 0.81 31.35 -5.24
C VAL A 166 -0.08 31.46 -6.48
N SER A 167 -0.50 32.67 -6.84
CA SER A 167 -1.26 32.91 -8.07
C SER A 167 -0.31 32.98 -9.27
N LYS A 168 -0.70 32.34 -10.38
CA LYS A 168 0.08 32.27 -11.61
C LYS A 168 -0.67 32.91 -12.76
N THR A 169 0.07 33.63 -13.61
CA THR A 169 -0.48 34.42 -14.71
C THR A 169 0.52 34.51 -15.86
N THR A 170 0.02 34.67 -17.08
CA THR A 170 0.83 34.96 -18.27
C THR A 170 0.94 36.46 -18.56
N VAL A 171 0.18 37.30 -17.84
CA VAL A 171 0.17 38.75 -17.99
C VAL A 171 1.31 39.36 -17.17
N GLU A 172 2.36 39.85 -17.84
CA GLU A 172 3.56 40.43 -17.18
C GLU A 172 3.24 41.56 -16.19
N ALA A 173 2.16 42.31 -16.41
CA ALA A 173 1.75 43.40 -15.52
C ALA A 173 1.21 42.93 -14.15
N ASP A 174 0.73 41.68 -14.09
CA ASP A 174 0.16 41.07 -12.88
C ASP A 174 1.17 40.14 -12.18
N PHE A 175 2.46 40.22 -12.56
CA PHE A 175 3.50 39.42 -11.92
C PHE A 175 3.74 39.89 -10.49
N ASP A 176 3.85 38.91 -9.60
CA ASP A 176 4.15 39.15 -8.20
C ASP A 176 5.68 39.33 -8.04
N GLU A 177 6.11 40.52 -7.62
CA GLU A 177 7.52 40.85 -7.39
C GLU A 177 8.09 40.15 -6.14
N GLU A 178 7.24 39.72 -5.20
CA GLU A 178 7.64 39.03 -3.98
C GLU A 178 7.77 37.51 -4.18
N ALA A 179 7.26 36.97 -5.30
CA ALA A 179 7.31 35.54 -5.58
C ALA A 179 8.74 35.04 -5.84
N THR A 180 9.10 33.92 -5.20
CA THR A 180 10.42 33.29 -5.34
C THR A 180 10.76 32.92 -6.80
N TYR A 181 9.74 32.55 -7.58
CA TYR A 181 9.84 32.26 -9.00
C TYR A 181 8.81 33.10 -9.78
N ALA A 182 9.15 33.49 -11.01
CA ALA A 182 8.28 34.29 -11.86
C ALA A 182 6.86 33.70 -11.98
N SER A 183 5.83 34.56 -11.98
CA SER A 183 4.42 34.14 -11.97
C SER A 183 3.97 33.38 -13.22
N ASN A 184 4.76 33.41 -14.31
CA ASN A 184 4.54 32.60 -15.50
C ASN A 184 5.28 31.24 -15.48
N ARG A 185 6.10 30.96 -14.47
CA ARG A 185 6.83 29.69 -14.33
C ARG A 185 6.12 28.74 -13.41
N VAL A 186 6.14 27.47 -13.79
CA VAL A 186 5.60 26.35 -13.02
C VAL A 186 6.67 25.27 -12.88
N LEU A 187 6.76 24.68 -11.70
CA LEU A 187 7.88 23.82 -11.32
C LEU A 187 7.43 22.42 -11.00
N ARG A 188 8.24 21.43 -11.35
CA ARG A 188 8.00 20.02 -11.09
C ARG A 188 7.84 19.75 -9.59
N GLY A 189 6.85 18.94 -9.23
CA GLY A 189 6.55 18.59 -7.83
C GLY A 189 5.71 19.63 -7.08
N THR A 190 5.28 20.69 -7.76
CA THR A 190 4.23 21.60 -7.30
C THR A 190 2.87 21.13 -7.80
N THR A 191 1.78 21.55 -7.17
CA THR A 191 0.43 21.08 -7.53
C THR A 191 -0.49 22.24 -7.84
N VAL A 192 -1.31 22.10 -8.88
CA VAL A 192 -2.41 23.04 -9.17
C VAL A 192 -3.50 22.93 -8.08
N VAL A 193 -3.79 24.03 -7.41
CA VAL A 193 -4.80 24.14 -6.33
C VAL A 193 -6.15 24.57 -6.86
N ASP A 194 -6.16 25.47 -7.84
CA ASP A 194 -7.36 26.02 -8.46
C ASP A 194 -7.04 26.54 -9.87
N GLY A 195 -8.07 26.68 -10.70
CA GLY A 195 -7.95 27.14 -12.08
C GLY A 195 -7.43 26.07 -13.05
N HIS A 196 -7.16 26.51 -14.28
CA HIS A 196 -6.63 25.68 -15.35
C HIS A 196 -5.72 26.51 -16.27
N GLY A 197 -4.92 25.82 -17.08
CA GLY A 197 -4.03 26.47 -18.03
C GLY A 197 -3.28 25.48 -18.91
N THR A 198 -2.36 26.01 -19.72
CA THR A 198 -1.44 25.19 -20.50
C THR A 198 -0.01 25.66 -20.27
N MET A 199 0.93 24.72 -20.24
CA MET A 199 2.35 25.03 -20.07
C MET A 199 3.20 24.39 -21.17
N ARG A 200 4.33 25.02 -21.48
CA ARG A 200 5.39 24.45 -22.31
C ARG A 200 6.53 23.96 -21.43
N VAL A 201 6.95 22.71 -21.62
CA VAL A 201 8.06 22.12 -20.88
C VAL A 201 9.39 22.75 -21.27
N LEU A 202 10.15 23.20 -20.28
CA LEU A 202 11.50 23.78 -20.44
C LEU A 202 12.60 22.81 -20.03
N SER A 203 12.40 22.09 -18.93
CA SER A 203 13.40 21.17 -18.36
C SER A 203 12.74 19.89 -17.87
N VAL A 204 13.42 18.75 -18.01
CA VAL A 204 12.94 17.43 -17.58
C VAL A 204 14.00 16.71 -16.74
N GLY A 205 13.58 15.72 -15.95
CA GLY A 205 14.52 14.86 -15.21
C GLY A 205 15.35 15.64 -14.19
N ASP A 206 16.65 15.36 -14.15
CA ASP A 206 17.60 15.97 -13.20
C ASP A 206 17.81 17.48 -13.40
N ASP A 207 17.48 18.02 -14.58
CA ASP A 207 17.68 19.44 -14.91
C ASP A 207 16.59 20.36 -14.33
N THR A 208 15.49 19.78 -13.83
CA THR A 208 14.46 20.50 -13.08
C THR A 208 14.98 21.02 -11.72
N GLU A 209 14.36 22.06 -11.16
CA GLU A 209 14.75 22.62 -9.85
C GLU A 209 14.66 21.57 -8.75
N ILE A 210 13.58 20.77 -8.72
CA ILE A 210 13.46 19.66 -7.77
C ILE A 210 14.54 18.59 -8.01
N GLY A 211 14.94 18.34 -9.26
CA GLY A 211 16.03 17.40 -9.57
C GLY A 211 17.39 17.86 -9.06
N LYS A 212 17.68 19.16 -9.12
CA LYS A 212 18.89 19.76 -8.56
C LYS A 212 18.93 19.61 -7.03
N VAL A 213 17.80 19.81 -6.37
CA VAL A 213 17.66 19.65 -4.91
C VAL A 213 17.67 18.17 -4.48
N ALA A 214 16.96 17.30 -5.20
CA ALA A 214 16.88 15.86 -4.90
C ALA A 214 18.25 15.17 -4.93
N ARG A 215 19.18 15.66 -5.76
CA ARG A 215 20.58 15.21 -5.82
C ARG A 215 21.38 15.54 -4.57
N GLN A 216 20.98 16.57 -3.81
CA GLN A 216 21.63 17.03 -2.58
C GLN A 216 20.95 16.46 -1.33
N SER A 217 19.63 16.27 -1.37
CA SER A 217 18.79 15.87 -0.23
C SER A 217 18.46 14.38 -0.18
N THR A 218 19.25 13.50 -0.82
CA THR A 218 19.00 12.05 -0.84
C THR A 218 19.38 11.37 0.49
N GLU A 219 18.90 11.88 1.63
CA GLU A 219 18.80 11.10 2.85
C GLU A 219 17.50 10.33 2.80
N GLN A 220 17.59 9.03 2.51
CA GLN A 220 16.44 8.14 2.60
C GLN A 220 15.92 8.16 4.04
N SER A 221 14.71 8.67 4.26
CA SER A 221 14.00 8.48 5.53
C SER A 221 13.54 7.02 5.62
N THR A 222 14.45 6.11 5.94
CA THR A 222 14.11 4.72 6.27
C THR A 222 13.62 4.67 7.71
N GLU A 223 12.43 5.19 7.98
CA GLU A 223 11.80 4.99 9.28
C GLU A 223 11.52 3.48 9.47
N PRO A 224 11.92 2.88 10.61
CA PRO A 224 11.69 1.47 10.86
C PRO A 224 10.19 1.20 11.03
N THR A 225 9.70 0.15 10.36
CA THR A 225 8.29 -0.29 10.52
C THR A 225 7.97 -0.68 11.97
N PRO A 226 6.70 -0.56 12.42
CA PRO A 226 6.30 -0.97 13.77
C PRO A 226 6.73 -2.39 14.14
N LEU A 227 6.60 -3.34 13.21
CA LEU A 227 7.07 -4.71 13.40
C LEU A 227 8.59 -4.82 13.56
N ASN A 228 9.37 -4.07 12.78
CA ASN A 228 10.82 -4.05 12.91
C ASN A 228 11.22 -3.55 14.33
N ILE A 229 10.52 -2.53 14.85
CA ILE A 229 10.71 -2.06 16.24
C ILE A 229 10.38 -3.17 17.25
N GLN A 230 9.26 -3.87 17.09
CA GLN A 230 8.87 -4.97 17.99
C GLN A 230 9.89 -6.12 17.96
N LEU A 231 10.38 -6.49 16.78
CA LEU A 231 11.38 -7.55 16.63
C LEU A 231 12.74 -7.15 17.15
N THR A 232 13.16 -5.90 16.96
CA THR A 232 14.42 -5.40 17.54
C THR A 232 14.36 -5.45 19.07
N LYS A 233 13.22 -5.09 19.68
CA LYS A 233 13.00 -5.27 21.13
C LYS A 233 13.08 -6.74 21.55
N LEU A 234 12.48 -7.64 20.77
CA LEU A 234 12.53 -9.07 21.03
C LEU A 234 13.96 -9.65 20.90
N ALA A 235 14.67 -9.31 19.83
CA ALA A 235 16.06 -9.70 19.59
C ALA A 235 16.97 -9.22 20.72
N ASN A 236 16.81 -7.97 21.17
CA ASN A 236 17.55 -7.43 22.32
C ASN A 236 17.23 -8.17 23.63
N LEU A 237 15.97 -8.56 23.87
CA LEU A 237 15.59 -9.34 25.05
C LEU A 237 16.25 -10.72 25.02
N ILE A 238 16.16 -11.42 23.89
CA ILE A 238 16.74 -12.76 23.72
C ILE A 238 18.26 -12.69 23.82
N GLY A 239 18.88 -11.71 23.16
CA GLY A 239 20.32 -11.46 23.25
C GLY A 239 20.77 -11.27 24.69
N LYS A 240 20.10 -10.39 25.47
CA LYS A 240 20.42 -10.20 26.90
C LYS A 240 20.34 -11.51 27.69
N ILE A 241 19.30 -12.32 27.49
CA ILE A 241 19.16 -13.64 28.15
C ILE A 241 20.31 -14.56 27.72
N GLY A 242 20.60 -14.64 26.42
CA GLY A 242 21.68 -15.44 25.85
C GLY A 242 23.05 -15.10 26.42
N PHE A 243 23.44 -13.82 26.37
CA PHE A 243 24.69 -13.33 26.95
C PHE A 243 24.78 -13.59 28.46
N SER A 244 23.68 -13.41 29.20
CA SER A 244 23.67 -13.67 30.65
C SER A 244 23.87 -15.15 30.96
N VAL A 245 23.17 -16.05 30.24
CA VAL A 245 23.30 -17.50 30.41
C VAL A 245 24.70 -17.97 30.01
N ALA A 246 25.22 -17.48 28.89
CA ALA A 246 26.56 -17.82 28.42
C ALA A 246 27.65 -17.36 29.39
N GLY A 247 27.56 -16.12 29.88
CA GLY A 247 28.50 -15.58 30.88
C GLY A 247 28.44 -16.33 32.21
N LEU A 248 27.23 -16.67 32.68
CA LEU A 248 27.06 -17.46 33.90
C LEU A 248 27.61 -18.87 33.75
N ALA A 249 27.31 -19.55 32.64
CA ALA A 249 27.84 -20.89 32.36
C ALA A 249 29.36 -20.86 32.29
N PHE A 250 29.95 -19.91 31.56
CA PHE A 250 31.40 -19.72 31.51
C PHE A 250 31.99 -19.54 32.91
N ALA A 251 31.43 -18.65 33.72
CA ALA A 251 31.92 -18.40 35.07
C ALA A 251 31.85 -19.66 35.96
N ILE A 252 30.75 -20.41 35.91
CA ILE A 252 30.57 -21.64 36.69
C ILE A 252 31.63 -22.68 36.32
N PHE A 253 31.80 -22.98 35.03
CA PHE A 253 32.76 -23.99 34.59
C PHE A 253 34.21 -23.53 34.76
N PHE A 254 34.50 -22.25 34.51
CA PHE A 254 35.83 -21.69 34.72
C PHE A 254 36.25 -21.75 36.20
N ILE A 255 35.37 -21.37 37.13
CA ILE A 255 35.65 -21.47 38.56
C ILE A 255 35.83 -22.93 38.98
N LYS A 256 34.89 -23.80 38.58
CA LYS A 256 34.88 -25.21 39.00
C LYS A 256 36.09 -25.98 38.46
N ASP A 257 36.34 -25.92 37.16
CA ASP A 257 37.26 -26.83 36.48
C ASP A 257 38.62 -26.20 36.17
N VAL A 258 38.75 -24.87 36.24
CA VAL A 258 40.05 -24.19 36.10
C VAL A 258 40.56 -23.72 37.47
N ILE A 259 39.77 -22.95 38.22
CA ILE A 259 40.24 -22.35 39.49
C ILE A 259 40.37 -23.37 40.63
N LEU A 260 39.37 -24.23 40.82
CA LEU A 260 39.37 -25.17 41.95
C LEU A 260 40.18 -26.45 41.70
N VAL A 261 40.46 -26.79 40.44
CA VAL A 261 41.17 -28.03 40.06
C VAL A 261 42.67 -27.80 39.88
N TYR A 262 43.08 -26.69 39.26
CA TYR A 262 44.50 -26.44 38.98
C TYR A 262 45.17 -25.62 40.09
N PRO A 263 46.22 -26.15 40.75
CA PRO A 263 46.99 -25.38 41.72
C PRO A 263 47.91 -24.39 40.99
N PHE A 264 47.40 -23.18 40.73
CA PHE A 264 48.16 -22.12 40.04
C PHE A 264 49.47 -21.73 40.75
N SER A 265 49.59 -22.01 42.06
CA SER A 265 50.81 -21.75 42.84
C SER A 265 52.02 -22.59 42.42
N THR A 266 51.81 -23.66 41.65
CA THR A 266 52.87 -24.57 41.16
C THR A 266 53.26 -24.35 39.69
N PHE A 267 52.68 -23.38 38.99
CA PHE A 267 52.98 -23.12 37.58
C PHE A 267 54.20 -22.21 37.42
N HIS A 268 55.29 -22.75 36.86
CA HIS A 268 56.54 -22.01 36.64
C HIS A 268 56.95 -21.92 35.16
N THR A 269 56.42 -22.79 34.29
CA THR A 269 56.77 -22.89 32.87
C THR A 269 55.54 -22.70 31.98
N PHE A 270 55.70 -22.23 30.74
CA PHE A 270 54.59 -22.08 29.77
C PHE A 270 53.85 -23.41 29.50
N ALA A 271 54.55 -24.54 29.54
CA ALA A 271 53.97 -25.88 29.39
C ALA A 271 52.97 -26.22 30.52
N ASP A 272 53.18 -25.68 31.73
CA ASP A 272 52.31 -25.93 32.89
C ASP A 272 50.97 -25.17 32.78
N TRP A 273 50.97 -24.05 32.04
CA TRP A 273 49.78 -23.25 31.76
C TRP A 273 48.92 -23.81 30.61
N LEU A 274 49.51 -24.65 29.75
CA LEU A 274 48.86 -25.16 28.54
C LEU A 274 47.52 -25.88 28.82
N PRO A 275 47.41 -26.78 29.83
CA PRO A 275 46.15 -27.48 30.13
C PRO A 275 45.06 -26.54 30.64
N ALA A 276 45.40 -25.59 31.53
CA ALA A 276 44.46 -24.61 32.05
C ALA A 276 43.96 -23.67 30.95
N LEU A 277 44.84 -23.27 30.03
CA LEU A 277 44.48 -22.43 28.88
C LEU A 277 43.55 -23.16 27.91
N LYS A 278 43.80 -24.46 27.64
CA LYS A 278 42.91 -25.30 26.81
C LYS A 278 41.52 -25.44 27.42
N ALA A 279 41.42 -25.75 28.71
CA ALA A 279 40.12 -25.85 29.40
C ALA A 279 39.38 -24.52 29.38
N THR A 280 40.08 -23.41 29.64
CA THR A 280 39.52 -22.04 29.56
C THR A 280 38.98 -21.75 28.17
N LEU A 281 39.75 -22.08 27.12
CA LEU A 281 39.33 -21.89 25.75
C LEU A 281 38.12 -22.75 25.42
N GLN A 282 38.06 -24.01 25.84
CA GLN A 282 36.91 -24.88 25.62
C GLN A 282 35.62 -24.29 26.21
N TYR A 283 35.68 -23.76 27.44
CA TYR A 283 34.52 -23.08 28.05
C TYR A 283 34.22 -21.73 27.38
N PHE A 284 35.22 -21.01 26.92
CA PHE A 284 35.02 -19.79 26.12
C PHE A 284 34.31 -20.12 24.81
N MET A 285 34.74 -21.16 24.08
CA MET A 285 34.09 -21.66 22.87
C MET A 285 32.65 -22.10 23.14
N MET A 286 32.39 -22.74 24.29
CA MET A 286 31.04 -23.07 24.72
C MET A 286 30.18 -21.81 24.93
N ALA A 287 30.71 -20.78 25.59
CA ALA A 287 30.02 -19.51 25.79
C ALA A 287 29.71 -18.80 24.46
N VAL A 288 30.68 -18.80 23.54
CA VAL A 288 30.48 -18.29 22.16
C VAL A 288 29.38 -19.07 21.44
N THR A 289 29.38 -20.39 21.56
CA THR A 289 28.32 -21.25 20.98
C THR A 289 26.96 -20.88 21.55
N LEU A 290 26.84 -20.68 22.87
CA LEU A 290 25.59 -20.25 23.51
C LEU A 290 25.12 -18.88 23.00
N ILE A 291 26.04 -17.94 22.76
CA ILE A 291 25.71 -16.61 22.23
C ILE A 291 25.19 -16.69 20.80
N VAL A 292 25.91 -17.39 19.91
CA VAL A 292 25.54 -17.55 18.49
C VAL A 292 24.17 -18.20 18.34
N VAL A 293 23.86 -19.15 19.21
CA VAL A 293 22.57 -19.85 19.22
C VAL A 293 21.48 -18.98 19.82
N ALA A 294 21.79 -18.18 20.82
CA ALA A 294 20.79 -17.34 21.45
C ALA A 294 20.38 -16.16 20.57
N VAL A 295 21.32 -15.50 19.88
CA VAL A 295 21.06 -14.26 19.14
C VAL A 295 20.39 -14.58 17.79
N PRO A 296 19.12 -14.14 17.60
CA PRO A 296 18.38 -14.41 16.38
C PRO A 296 18.71 -13.39 15.28
N GLU A 297 19.75 -13.64 14.49
CA GLU A 297 20.20 -12.77 13.40
C GLU A 297 19.16 -12.67 12.27
N GLY A 298 18.40 -13.75 12.04
CA GLY A 298 17.40 -13.80 10.97
C GLY A 298 16.12 -12.98 11.19
N LEU A 299 15.87 -12.42 12.37
CA LEU A 299 14.59 -11.74 12.69
C LEU A 299 14.36 -10.48 11.83
N PRO A 300 15.30 -9.51 11.75
CA PRO A 300 15.11 -8.32 10.92
C PRO A 300 14.99 -8.68 9.43
N MET A 301 15.81 -9.61 8.95
CA MET A 301 15.80 -10.06 7.55
C MET A 301 14.45 -10.71 7.16
N SER A 302 13.90 -11.55 8.04
CA SER A 302 12.61 -12.22 7.83
C SER A 302 11.48 -11.22 7.56
N VAL A 303 11.50 -10.08 8.26
CA VAL A 303 10.51 -9.01 8.05
C VAL A 303 10.67 -8.32 6.71
N THR A 304 11.88 -7.87 6.38
CA THR A 304 12.15 -7.19 5.11
C THR A 304 11.79 -8.08 3.92
N LEU A 305 12.18 -9.36 3.97
CA LEU A 305 11.86 -10.33 2.93
C LEU A 305 10.35 -10.59 2.82
N SER A 306 9.67 -10.78 3.95
CA SER A 306 8.23 -11.02 3.98
C SER A 306 7.45 -9.81 3.46
N LEU A 307 7.83 -8.59 3.87
CA LEU A 307 7.26 -7.34 3.36
C LEU A 307 7.47 -7.21 1.85
N ALA A 308 8.70 -7.37 1.36
CA ALA A 308 9.00 -7.26 -0.07
C ALA A 308 8.20 -8.25 -0.93
N LEU A 309 8.10 -9.51 -0.48
CA LEU A 309 7.31 -10.53 -1.19
C LEU A 309 5.80 -10.22 -1.17
N ASN A 310 5.26 -9.74 -0.05
CA ASN A 310 3.85 -9.38 0.05
C ASN A 310 3.54 -8.11 -0.75
N MET A 311 4.40 -7.08 -0.74
CA MET A 311 4.25 -5.87 -1.57
C MET A 311 4.19 -6.22 -3.06
N ARG A 312 5.10 -7.08 -3.54
CA ARG A 312 5.07 -7.54 -4.94
C ARG A 312 3.75 -8.23 -5.30
N ARG A 313 3.20 -9.00 -4.37
CA ARG A 313 1.93 -9.70 -4.58
C ARG A 313 0.72 -8.76 -4.45
N MET A 314 0.76 -7.77 -3.56
CA MET A 314 -0.25 -6.72 -3.45
C MET A 314 -0.32 -5.90 -4.74
N LEU A 315 0.82 -5.60 -5.35
CA LEU A 315 0.88 -4.94 -6.66
C LEU A 315 0.19 -5.78 -7.75
N SER A 316 0.38 -7.11 -7.74
CA SER A 316 -0.32 -8.01 -8.68
C SER A 316 -1.83 -8.10 -8.44
N THR A 317 -2.32 -7.61 -7.29
CA THR A 317 -3.75 -7.43 -6.98
C THR A 317 -4.13 -5.95 -6.96
N ASN A 318 -3.54 -5.14 -7.84
CA ASN A 318 -3.84 -3.72 -8.03
C ASN A 318 -3.65 -2.81 -6.79
N ASN A 319 -2.90 -3.24 -5.78
CA ASN A 319 -2.56 -2.44 -4.61
C ASN A 319 -1.08 -2.03 -4.68
N LEU A 320 -0.80 -0.81 -5.14
CA LEU A 320 0.54 -0.25 -5.17
C LEU A 320 0.91 0.31 -3.80
N VAL A 321 1.81 -0.37 -3.09
CA VAL A 321 2.29 0.07 -1.76
C VAL A 321 3.43 1.06 -1.93
N ARG A 322 3.23 2.32 -1.52
CA ARG A 322 4.24 3.40 -1.55
C ARG A 322 5.09 3.43 -0.28
N LYS A 323 4.49 3.17 0.88
CA LYS A 323 5.21 3.12 2.17
C LYS A 323 5.10 1.74 2.82
N MET A 324 6.23 1.17 3.25
CA MET A 324 6.29 -0.21 3.77
C MET A 324 5.41 -0.45 5.00
N HIS A 325 5.39 0.51 5.93
CA HIS A 325 4.67 0.34 7.19
C HIS A 325 3.17 0.14 6.94
N ALA A 326 2.63 0.69 5.85
CA ALA A 326 1.22 0.55 5.51
C ALA A 326 0.84 -0.91 5.23
N CYS A 327 1.70 -1.69 4.58
CA CYS A 327 1.44 -3.12 4.33
C CYS A 327 1.20 -3.89 5.63
N GLU A 328 1.94 -3.57 6.70
CA GLU A 328 1.76 -4.19 8.01
C GLU A 328 0.53 -3.63 8.75
N THR A 329 0.40 -2.30 8.76
CA THR A 329 -0.64 -1.60 9.52
C THR A 329 -2.03 -1.87 8.95
N MET A 330 -2.15 -2.14 7.64
CA MET A 330 -3.39 -2.60 7.01
C MET A 330 -3.99 -3.84 7.70
N GLY A 331 -3.15 -4.72 8.25
CA GLY A 331 -3.60 -5.91 8.97
C GLY A 331 -4.18 -5.62 10.37
N ALA A 332 -3.92 -4.43 10.92
CA ALA A 332 -4.38 -4.00 12.23
C ALA A 332 -5.54 -2.99 12.19
N ILE A 333 -6.01 -2.61 10.99
CA ILE A 333 -7.09 -1.63 10.83
C ILE A 333 -8.35 -2.06 11.57
N THR A 334 -8.90 -1.12 12.34
CA THR A 334 -10.19 -1.25 13.02
C THR A 334 -11.25 -0.34 12.41
N VAL A 335 -10.85 0.78 11.80
CA VAL A 335 -11.78 1.76 11.22
C VAL A 335 -11.29 2.19 9.84
N ILE A 336 -12.20 2.20 8.86
CA ILE A 336 -11.97 2.79 7.54
C ILE A 336 -12.87 4.02 7.40
N CYS A 337 -12.26 5.19 7.29
CA CYS A 337 -12.91 6.42 6.89
C CYS A 337 -12.86 6.52 5.36
N THR A 338 -14.00 6.60 4.71
CA THR A 338 -14.09 6.62 3.24
C THR A 338 -14.78 7.86 2.74
N ASP A 339 -14.18 8.52 1.74
CA ASP A 339 -14.92 9.47 0.93
C ASP A 339 -15.93 8.72 0.05
N LYS A 340 -16.90 9.47 -0.49
CA LYS A 340 -17.97 8.94 -1.32
C LYS A 340 -17.63 9.05 -2.81
N THR A 341 -17.16 10.22 -3.24
CA THR A 341 -16.90 10.50 -4.66
C THR A 341 -15.63 9.76 -5.07
N GLY A 342 -15.62 9.11 -6.23
CA GLY A 342 -14.46 8.35 -6.74
C GLY A 342 -14.14 7.04 -6.03
N THR A 343 -14.49 6.93 -4.74
CA THR A 343 -14.17 5.78 -3.90
C THR A 343 -15.32 4.77 -3.83
N LEU A 344 -16.49 5.16 -3.33
CA LEU A 344 -17.68 4.29 -3.26
C LEU A 344 -18.49 4.31 -4.56
N THR A 345 -18.39 5.42 -5.27
CA THR A 345 -19.08 5.71 -6.52
C THR A 345 -18.13 5.58 -7.70
N GLN A 346 -18.69 5.42 -8.89
CA GLN A 346 -17.90 5.29 -10.11
C GLN A 346 -17.24 6.61 -10.53
N ASN A 347 -17.69 7.75 -9.97
CA ASN A 347 -17.34 9.09 -10.45
C ASN A 347 -17.59 9.26 -11.96
N LEU A 348 -18.58 8.50 -12.45
CA LEU A 348 -19.07 8.51 -13.81
C LEU A 348 -20.51 8.97 -13.73
N MET A 349 -20.70 10.28 -13.77
CA MET A 349 -22.03 10.88 -13.76
C MET A 349 -22.84 10.33 -14.93
N GLN A 350 -24.06 9.86 -14.64
CA GLN A 350 -24.97 9.29 -15.62
C GLN A 350 -26.34 9.94 -15.49
N VAL A 351 -26.98 10.21 -16.62
CA VAL A 351 -28.38 10.62 -16.64
C VAL A 351 -29.22 9.46 -16.11
N TYR A 352 -29.79 9.65 -14.92
CA TYR A 352 -30.71 8.70 -14.29
C TYR A 352 -32.10 8.81 -14.93
N GLU A 353 -32.61 10.05 -15.03
CA GLU A 353 -33.92 10.32 -15.62
C GLU A 353 -33.91 11.65 -16.39
N PRO A 354 -34.08 11.63 -17.72
CA PRO A 354 -34.22 12.83 -18.54
C PRO A 354 -35.68 13.29 -18.58
N SER A 355 -36.17 13.95 -17.52
CA SER A 355 -37.56 14.38 -17.40
C SER A 355 -37.84 15.68 -18.18
N PHE A 356 -37.79 15.58 -19.50
CA PHE A 356 -38.24 16.64 -20.41
C PHE A 356 -39.75 16.50 -20.65
N TYR A 357 -40.53 17.44 -20.14
CA TYR A 357 -41.99 17.29 -20.06
C TYR A 357 -42.69 17.37 -21.42
N GLY A 358 -42.03 17.96 -22.42
CA GLY A 358 -42.52 18.08 -23.79
C GLY A 358 -42.17 16.92 -24.73
N LEU A 359 -41.32 15.97 -24.31
CA LEU A 359 -40.93 14.83 -25.15
C LEU A 359 -42.04 13.78 -25.21
N LYS A 360 -42.28 13.25 -26.41
CA LYS A 360 -43.27 12.19 -26.65
C LYS A 360 -42.75 10.82 -26.21
N ASN A 361 -43.66 9.84 -26.13
CA ASN A 361 -43.35 8.43 -25.82
C ASN A 361 -42.54 8.21 -24.52
N GLY A 362 -42.79 9.01 -23.48
CA GLY A 362 -42.15 8.80 -22.18
C GLY A 362 -40.69 9.27 -22.11
N GLY A 363 -40.32 10.32 -22.85
CA GLY A 363 -38.99 10.94 -22.76
C GLY A 363 -38.01 10.48 -23.84
N GLU A 364 -38.50 9.95 -24.97
CA GLU A 364 -37.64 9.61 -26.11
C GLU A 364 -37.39 10.82 -27.01
N VAL A 365 -36.14 10.94 -27.48
CA VAL A 365 -35.72 11.98 -28.42
C VAL A 365 -36.13 11.57 -29.83
N GLY A 366 -37.13 12.26 -30.39
CA GLY A 366 -37.61 12.09 -31.76
C GLY A 366 -37.03 13.11 -32.74
N GLU A 367 -37.82 13.43 -33.78
CA GLU A 367 -37.52 14.43 -34.81
C GLU A 367 -38.42 15.69 -34.72
N ASP A 368 -39.24 15.77 -33.68
CA ASP A 368 -40.10 16.93 -33.42
C ASP A 368 -39.31 18.16 -32.93
N ASP A 369 -39.92 19.34 -33.03
CA ASP A 369 -39.25 20.60 -32.68
C ASP A 369 -38.75 20.65 -31.24
N ILE A 370 -39.44 20.01 -30.29
CA ILE A 370 -39.02 19.96 -28.87
C ILE A 370 -37.80 19.06 -28.74
N SER A 371 -37.80 17.89 -29.39
CA SER A 371 -36.63 17.02 -29.46
C SER A 371 -35.40 17.74 -30.03
N LYS A 372 -35.57 18.50 -31.11
CA LYS A 372 -34.48 19.31 -31.70
C LYS A 372 -33.93 20.35 -30.72
N LEU A 373 -34.80 21.06 -30.01
CA LEU A 373 -34.40 22.03 -28.99
C LEU A 373 -33.64 21.39 -27.83
N VAL A 374 -34.05 20.20 -27.38
CA VAL A 374 -33.35 19.45 -26.31
C VAL A 374 -31.96 19.00 -26.77
N VAL A 375 -31.86 18.40 -27.95
CA VAL A 375 -30.59 17.87 -28.46
C VAL A 375 -29.60 18.98 -28.78
N GLU A 376 -30.03 20.01 -29.51
CA GLU A 376 -29.17 21.16 -29.84
C GLU A 376 -28.79 21.93 -28.57
N GLY A 377 -29.72 22.08 -27.61
CA GLY A 377 -29.45 22.77 -26.35
C GLY A 377 -28.43 22.05 -25.45
N ILE A 378 -28.48 20.72 -25.36
CA ILE A 378 -27.46 19.94 -24.64
C ILE A 378 -26.11 20.02 -25.37
N SER A 379 -26.12 19.95 -26.70
CA SER A 379 -24.91 19.91 -27.53
C SER A 379 -24.16 21.25 -27.50
N THR A 380 -24.89 22.36 -27.71
CA THR A 380 -24.31 23.71 -27.87
C THR A 380 -24.04 24.41 -26.55
N ASN A 381 -24.92 24.26 -25.56
CA ASN A 381 -24.74 24.88 -24.25
C ASN A 381 -23.87 23.98 -23.35
N SER A 382 -22.68 23.60 -23.81
CA SER A 382 -21.74 22.75 -23.07
C SER A 382 -20.28 23.01 -23.42
N THR A 383 -19.40 22.90 -22.43
CA THR A 383 -17.94 23.01 -22.59
C THR A 383 -17.22 21.66 -22.58
N ALA A 384 -17.94 20.54 -22.42
CA ALA A 384 -17.38 19.20 -22.39
C ALA A 384 -17.24 18.59 -23.80
N PHE A 385 -16.35 17.63 -23.94
CA PHE A 385 -16.08 16.86 -25.16
C PHE A 385 -16.09 15.35 -24.87
N LEU A 386 -16.29 14.53 -25.91
CA LEU A 386 -16.09 13.08 -25.86
C LEU A 386 -14.83 12.73 -26.66
N GLU A 387 -14.00 11.84 -26.15
CA GLU A 387 -12.84 11.28 -26.86
C GLU A 387 -13.29 10.33 -27.98
N GLU A 388 -12.60 10.39 -29.12
CA GLU A 388 -12.70 9.35 -30.16
C GLU A 388 -11.97 8.08 -29.70
N ILE A 389 -12.67 6.94 -29.73
CA ILE A 389 -12.07 5.65 -29.38
C ILE A 389 -12.11 4.70 -30.59
N ALA A 390 -11.18 3.75 -30.62
CA ALA A 390 -11.19 2.60 -31.51
C ALA A 390 -12.54 1.85 -31.45
N GLU A 391 -12.94 1.22 -32.56
CA GLU A 391 -14.22 0.50 -32.70
C GLU A 391 -14.45 -0.49 -31.53
N GLY A 392 -15.49 -0.24 -30.72
CA GLY A 392 -15.99 -1.15 -29.69
C GLY A 392 -15.87 -0.70 -28.23
N GLU A 393 -15.19 0.41 -27.94
CA GLU A 393 -15.10 0.97 -26.58
C GLU A 393 -16.12 2.10 -26.32
N LYS A 394 -16.50 2.31 -25.05
CA LYS A 394 -17.46 3.36 -24.66
C LYS A 394 -16.75 4.73 -24.63
N PRO A 395 -17.26 5.77 -25.30
CA PRO A 395 -16.64 7.09 -25.33
C PRO A 395 -16.40 7.61 -23.91
N LYS A 396 -15.19 8.12 -23.64
CA LYS A 396 -14.85 8.82 -22.40
C LYS A 396 -15.07 10.32 -22.62
N GLY A 397 -15.47 11.03 -21.58
CA GLY A 397 -15.69 12.47 -21.67
C GLY A 397 -14.59 13.28 -20.97
N VAL A 398 -14.24 14.40 -21.57
CA VAL A 398 -13.31 15.41 -21.04
C VAL A 398 -14.11 16.66 -20.69
N GLY A 399 -13.90 17.21 -19.50
CA GLY A 399 -14.60 18.39 -18.98
C GLY A 399 -15.52 18.08 -17.79
N ASN A 400 -16.51 18.95 -17.54
CA ASN A 400 -17.37 18.82 -16.35
C ASN A 400 -18.16 17.50 -16.38
N PRO A 401 -18.08 16.64 -15.34
CA PRO A 401 -18.74 15.33 -15.32
C PRO A 401 -20.25 15.39 -15.56
N THR A 402 -20.92 16.45 -15.09
CA THR A 402 -22.37 16.63 -15.26
C THR A 402 -22.74 16.86 -16.72
N GLU A 403 -21.87 17.56 -17.45
CA GLU A 403 -22.06 17.84 -18.87
C GLU A 403 -21.70 16.64 -19.73
N VAL A 404 -20.59 15.97 -19.39
CA VAL A 404 -20.20 14.68 -19.97
C VAL A 404 -21.35 13.68 -19.87
N ALA A 405 -22.04 13.59 -18.72
CA ALA A 405 -23.19 12.71 -18.55
C ALA A 405 -24.30 12.97 -19.60
N LEU A 406 -24.55 14.24 -19.93
CA LEU A 406 -25.56 14.63 -20.91
C LEU A 406 -25.10 14.32 -22.34
N LEU A 407 -23.82 14.52 -22.66
CA LEU A 407 -23.26 14.17 -23.98
C LEU A 407 -23.23 12.66 -24.18
N LEU A 408 -22.87 11.89 -23.15
CA LEU A 408 -22.95 10.42 -23.17
C LEU A 408 -24.38 9.93 -23.34
N TRP A 409 -25.34 10.61 -22.71
CA TRP A 409 -26.76 10.32 -22.91
C TRP A 409 -27.19 10.59 -24.35
N LEU A 410 -26.81 11.72 -24.96
CA LEU A 410 -27.09 11.99 -26.38
C LEU A 410 -26.45 10.94 -27.30
N ASN A 411 -25.18 10.61 -27.06
CA ASN A 411 -24.47 9.60 -27.83
C ASN A 411 -25.13 8.22 -27.73
N SER A 412 -25.64 7.85 -26.55
CA SER A 412 -26.41 6.60 -26.36
C SER A 412 -27.72 6.54 -27.15
N ARG A 413 -28.21 7.69 -27.64
CA ARG A 413 -29.37 7.83 -28.51
C ARG A 413 -28.99 7.99 -29.99
N ASN A 414 -27.75 7.69 -30.36
CA ASN A 414 -27.20 7.85 -31.72
C ASN A 414 -27.34 9.29 -32.26
N ARG A 415 -27.14 10.30 -31.41
CA ARG A 415 -27.06 11.71 -31.81
C ARG A 415 -25.62 12.18 -31.66
N ASP A 416 -25.00 12.56 -32.77
CA ASP A 416 -23.67 13.15 -32.77
C ASP A 416 -23.73 14.60 -32.27
N TYR A 417 -23.22 14.84 -31.07
CA TYR A 417 -23.22 16.17 -30.48
C TYR A 417 -22.22 17.12 -31.17
N LEU A 418 -21.14 16.59 -31.75
CA LEU A 418 -20.07 17.40 -32.34
C LEU A 418 -20.54 18.01 -33.64
N GLU A 419 -21.17 17.21 -34.51
CA GLU A 419 -21.80 17.68 -35.74
C GLU A 419 -22.83 18.79 -35.44
N LEU A 420 -23.66 18.62 -34.41
CA LEU A 420 -24.68 19.61 -34.04
C LEU A 420 -24.07 20.89 -33.46
N ARG A 421 -22.99 20.77 -32.66
CA ARG A 421 -22.30 21.91 -32.07
C ARG A 421 -21.57 22.73 -33.13
N GLU A 422 -20.87 22.10 -34.07
CA GLU A 422 -20.13 22.78 -35.14
C GLU A 422 -21.06 23.46 -36.15
N ASN A 423 -22.21 22.84 -36.45
CA ASN A 423 -23.20 23.40 -37.37
C ASN A 423 -24.02 24.56 -36.78
N ALA A 424 -23.94 24.81 -35.48
CA ALA A 424 -24.67 25.87 -34.78
C ALA A 424 -23.72 26.99 -34.32
N PRO A 425 -23.46 28.03 -35.16
CA PRO A 425 -22.56 29.12 -34.80
C PRO A 425 -22.99 29.81 -33.51
N VAL A 426 -22.09 29.84 -32.53
CA VAL A 426 -22.26 30.55 -31.26
C VAL A 426 -22.14 32.06 -31.51
N VAL A 427 -23.17 32.81 -31.11
CA VAL A 427 -23.22 34.27 -31.18
C VAL A 427 -22.68 34.88 -29.89
N ASP A 428 -23.09 34.31 -28.75
CA ASP A 428 -22.68 34.75 -27.42
C ASP A 428 -22.81 33.60 -26.42
N GLN A 429 -21.99 33.59 -25.37
CA GLN A 429 -21.98 32.53 -24.36
C GLN A 429 -21.64 33.06 -22.96
N LEU A 430 -22.49 32.70 -21.99
CA LEU A 430 -22.27 32.87 -20.57
C LEU A 430 -21.93 31.54 -19.94
N THR A 431 -20.68 31.39 -19.51
CA THR A 431 -20.24 30.25 -18.71
C THR A 431 -20.90 30.21 -17.34
N PHE A 432 -20.91 29.02 -16.74
CA PHE A 432 -21.45 28.81 -15.40
C PHE A 432 -20.65 29.62 -14.37
N SER A 433 -21.34 30.29 -13.45
CA SER A 433 -20.72 30.85 -12.24
C SER A 433 -21.51 30.50 -10.99
N THR A 434 -20.84 30.41 -9.85
CA THR A 434 -21.45 30.10 -8.55
C THR A 434 -22.48 31.14 -8.11
N GLU A 435 -22.30 32.40 -8.51
CA GLU A 435 -23.24 33.49 -8.23
C GLU A 435 -24.53 33.37 -9.05
N ARG A 436 -24.42 33.05 -10.35
CA ARG A 436 -25.57 32.94 -11.26
C ARG A 436 -26.26 31.59 -11.16
N LYS A 437 -25.50 30.51 -10.94
CA LYS A 437 -25.94 29.10 -10.90
C LYS A 437 -26.63 28.59 -12.17
N PHE A 438 -26.38 29.23 -13.30
CA PHE A 438 -26.77 28.77 -14.64
C PHE A 438 -25.71 29.18 -15.67
N MET A 439 -25.76 28.58 -16.85
CA MET A 439 -25.03 28.98 -18.05
C MET A 439 -25.98 29.11 -19.23
N ALA A 440 -25.66 29.99 -20.16
CA ALA A 440 -26.48 30.28 -21.32
C ALA A 440 -25.64 30.39 -22.58
N THR A 441 -26.14 29.88 -23.70
CA THR A 441 -25.47 29.99 -25.00
C THR A 441 -26.49 30.42 -26.05
N LEU A 442 -26.21 31.50 -26.75
CA LEU A 442 -27.00 32.01 -27.87
C LEU A 442 -26.40 31.50 -29.17
N VAL A 443 -27.16 30.74 -29.94
CA VAL A 443 -26.71 30.16 -31.21
C VAL A 443 -27.62 30.55 -32.36
N LYS A 444 -27.07 30.53 -33.58
CA LYS A 444 -27.87 30.50 -34.81
C LYS A 444 -28.23 29.05 -35.08
N SER A 445 -29.44 28.64 -34.71
CA SER A 445 -29.90 27.26 -34.81
C SER A 445 -30.12 26.86 -36.28
N PRO A 446 -29.31 25.96 -36.86
CA PRO A 446 -29.62 25.38 -38.17
C PRO A 446 -30.90 24.53 -38.13
N MET A 447 -31.20 23.90 -36.98
CA MET A 447 -32.37 23.02 -36.83
C MET A 447 -33.69 23.79 -36.80
N MET A 448 -33.70 25.01 -36.28
CA MET A 448 -34.88 25.87 -36.15
C MET A 448 -34.92 27.04 -37.14
N GLY A 449 -33.80 27.32 -37.82
CA GLY A 449 -33.67 28.43 -38.76
C GLY A 449 -33.80 29.81 -38.11
N LYS A 450 -33.55 29.92 -36.79
CA LYS A 450 -33.66 31.15 -36.00
C LYS A 450 -32.54 31.23 -34.97
N LYS A 451 -32.31 32.41 -34.37
CA LYS A 451 -31.51 32.52 -33.14
C LYS A 451 -32.23 31.84 -31.98
N VAL A 452 -31.53 31.00 -31.23
CA VAL A 452 -32.07 30.31 -30.05
C VAL A 452 -31.10 30.51 -28.89
N LEU A 453 -31.63 30.99 -27.77
CA LEU A 453 -30.93 31.05 -26.49
C LEU A 453 -31.22 29.76 -25.71
N TYR A 454 -30.19 29.02 -25.37
CA TYR A 454 -30.27 27.85 -24.51
C TYR A 454 -29.75 28.16 -23.11
N VAL A 455 -30.48 27.72 -22.08
CA VAL A 455 -30.12 27.95 -20.67
C VAL A 455 -30.18 26.62 -19.92
N LYS A 456 -29.11 26.30 -19.16
CA LYS A 456 -29.07 25.17 -18.23
C LYS A 456 -28.51 25.59 -16.89
N GLY A 457 -29.03 25.06 -15.80
CA GLY A 457 -28.60 25.44 -14.45
C GLY A 457 -29.42 24.81 -13.34
N ALA A 458 -29.35 25.38 -12.14
CA ALA A 458 -30.14 24.94 -11.01
C ALA A 458 -31.66 25.03 -11.34
N PRO A 459 -32.44 23.94 -11.23
CA PRO A 459 -33.82 23.90 -11.69
C PRO A 459 -34.71 25.03 -11.16
N GLU A 460 -34.59 25.35 -9.87
CA GLU A 460 -35.35 26.41 -9.21
C GLU A 460 -35.02 27.82 -9.72
N ILE A 461 -33.77 28.05 -10.13
CA ILE A 461 -33.30 29.34 -10.67
C ILE A 461 -33.73 29.47 -12.13
N VAL A 462 -33.55 28.41 -12.92
CA VAL A 462 -33.95 28.40 -14.33
C VAL A 462 -35.47 28.52 -14.44
N LEU A 463 -36.23 27.77 -13.64
CA LEU A 463 -37.70 27.86 -13.60
C LEU A 463 -38.16 29.27 -13.17
N GLY A 464 -37.49 29.90 -12.21
CA GLY A 464 -37.78 31.27 -11.78
C GLY A 464 -37.60 32.32 -12.88
N LYS A 465 -36.89 31.99 -13.97
CA LYS A 465 -36.68 32.84 -15.16
C LYS A 465 -37.57 32.45 -16.33
N CYS A 466 -38.45 31.46 -16.16
CA CYS A 466 -39.36 30.99 -17.19
C CYS A 466 -40.75 31.57 -16.99
N LYS A 467 -41.42 31.89 -18.10
CA LYS A 467 -42.82 32.31 -18.14
C LYS A 467 -43.76 31.11 -18.31
N GLU A 468 -43.33 30.15 -19.11
CA GLU A 468 -44.11 28.96 -19.44
C GLU A 468 -43.29 27.68 -19.33
N VAL A 469 -43.98 26.55 -19.11
CA VAL A 469 -43.44 25.19 -19.13
C VAL A 469 -44.01 24.46 -20.33
N ILE A 470 -43.13 23.84 -21.11
CA ILE A 470 -43.50 23.08 -22.29
C ILE A 470 -43.85 21.65 -21.89
N LEU A 471 -45.12 21.27 -22.07
CA LEU A 471 -45.63 19.91 -21.88
C LEU A 471 -45.98 19.29 -23.25
N ASP A 472 -46.18 17.97 -23.30
CA ASP A 472 -46.62 17.29 -24.52
C ASP A 472 -47.94 17.88 -25.06
N GLY A 473 -47.82 18.63 -26.16
CA GLY A 473 -48.93 19.30 -26.84
C GLY A 473 -49.53 20.52 -26.14
N LYS A 474 -48.96 21.02 -25.03
CA LYS A 474 -49.52 22.16 -24.27
C LYS A 474 -48.42 23.04 -23.64
N ARG A 475 -48.69 24.33 -23.48
CA ARG A 475 -47.86 25.25 -22.69
C ARG A 475 -48.64 25.70 -21.47
N VAL A 476 -48.01 25.63 -20.30
CA VAL A 476 -48.63 25.96 -19.01
C VAL A 476 -47.82 27.06 -18.34
N ASP A 477 -48.47 27.93 -17.57
CA ASP A 477 -47.78 28.98 -16.81
C ASP A 477 -46.78 28.37 -15.81
N ALA A 478 -45.57 28.94 -15.74
CA ALA A 478 -44.51 28.43 -14.88
C ALA A 478 -44.86 28.53 -13.39
N VAL A 479 -45.69 29.50 -12.98
CA VAL A 479 -46.14 29.67 -11.60
C VAL A 479 -47.08 28.53 -11.19
N GLU A 480 -47.97 28.12 -12.09
CA GLU A 480 -48.92 27.03 -11.83
C GLU A 480 -48.21 25.67 -11.71
N TYR A 481 -47.23 25.42 -12.57
CA TYR A 481 -46.53 24.13 -12.61
C TYR A 481 -45.41 24.00 -11.55
N ARG A 482 -45.03 25.10 -10.89
CA ARG A 482 -43.92 25.16 -9.93
C ARG A 482 -44.00 24.11 -8.82
N SER A 483 -45.17 23.92 -8.23
CA SER A 483 -45.37 22.95 -7.14
C SER A 483 -45.08 21.50 -7.55
N THR A 484 -45.35 21.16 -8.82
CA THR A 484 -45.06 19.83 -9.39
C THR A 484 -43.56 19.63 -9.55
N VAL A 485 -42.87 20.64 -10.08
CA VAL A 485 -41.41 20.62 -10.22
C VAL A 485 -40.74 20.52 -8.85
N GLU A 486 -41.17 21.32 -7.86
CA GLU A 486 -40.62 21.28 -6.50
C GLU A 486 -40.80 19.91 -5.84
N LYS A 487 -41.96 19.27 -6.02
CA LYS A 487 -42.20 17.90 -5.53
C LYS A 487 -41.30 16.87 -6.22
N GLN A 488 -41.07 17.00 -7.52
CA GLN A 488 -40.16 16.14 -8.28
C GLN A 488 -38.71 16.32 -7.82
N LEU A 489 -38.27 17.58 -7.64
CA LEU A 489 -36.94 17.90 -7.13
C LEU A 489 -36.71 17.31 -5.73
N LEU A 490 -37.71 17.36 -4.85
CA LEU A 490 -37.62 16.74 -3.52
C LEU A 490 -37.45 15.21 -3.63
N GLY A 491 -38.14 14.57 -4.56
CA GLY A 491 -37.97 13.13 -4.85
C GLY A 491 -36.54 12.78 -5.26
N TYR A 492 -35.99 13.53 -6.23
CA TYR A 492 -34.60 13.35 -6.68
C TYR A 492 -33.57 13.64 -5.60
N GLN A 493 -33.81 14.67 -4.77
CA GLN A 493 -32.94 14.98 -3.64
C GLN A 493 -32.91 13.85 -2.60
N ASN A 494 -34.07 13.25 -2.30
CA ASN A 494 -34.15 12.09 -1.40
C ASN A 494 -33.41 10.86 -1.95
N MET A 495 -33.29 10.76 -3.27
CA MET A 495 -32.51 9.73 -3.96
C MET A 495 -31.06 10.13 -4.23
N ALA A 496 -30.58 11.22 -3.63
CA ALA A 496 -29.20 11.70 -3.76
C ALA A 496 -28.80 12.19 -5.18
N MET A 497 -29.76 12.52 -6.03
CA MET A 497 -29.50 12.88 -7.43
C MET A 497 -29.16 14.36 -7.59
N ARG A 498 -28.25 14.67 -8.50
CA ARG A 498 -28.01 16.02 -9.00
C ARG A 498 -29.09 16.37 -10.02
N THR A 499 -29.62 17.58 -9.97
CA THR A 499 -30.69 18.00 -10.90
C THR A 499 -30.25 19.21 -11.71
N LEU A 500 -30.63 19.24 -12.99
CA LEU A 500 -30.42 20.37 -13.89
C LEU A 500 -31.73 20.74 -14.59
N GLY A 501 -32.07 22.02 -14.56
CA GLY A 501 -33.19 22.57 -15.31
C GLY A 501 -32.72 23.07 -16.66
N PHE A 502 -33.55 22.84 -17.69
CA PHE A 502 -33.31 23.28 -19.05
C PHE A 502 -34.41 24.23 -19.51
N ALA A 503 -34.02 25.30 -20.19
CA ALA A 503 -34.93 26.25 -20.79
C ALA A 503 -34.37 26.80 -22.11
N PHE A 504 -35.24 27.36 -22.93
CA PHE A 504 -34.86 28.03 -24.16
C PHE A 504 -35.69 29.30 -24.41
N LYS A 505 -35.21 30.14 -25.33
CA LYS A 505 -35.98 31.25 -25.91
C LYS A 505 -35.63 31.38 -27.39
N ILE A 506 -36.65 31.45 -28.24
CA ILE A 506 -36.47 31.75 -29.66
C ILE A 506 -36.38 33.27 -29.78
N VAL A 507 -35.30 33.75 -30.38
CA VAL A 507 -34.98 35.17 -30.52
C VAL A 507 -35.11 35.56 -31.99
N GLU A 508 -35.68 36.73 -32.26
CA GLU A 508 -35.76 37.23 -33.64
C GLU A 508 -34.37 37.65 -34.15
N ASP A 509 -34.10 37.46 -35.44
CA ASP A 509 -32.78 37.74 -36.00
C ASP A 509 -32.36 39.21 -35.88
N THR A 510 -33.33 40.12 -35.81
CA THR A 510 -33.13 41.57 -35.60
C THR A 510 -32.70 41.94 -34.19
N ASP A 511 -32.82 41.03 -33.23
CA ASP A 511 -32.41 41.26 -31.84
C ASP A 511 -30.87 41.17 -31.71
N THR A 512 -30.28 42.22 -31.15
CA THR A 512 -28.83 42.37 -30.93
C THR A 512 -28.42 42.24 -29.47
N ARG A 513 -29.38 41.98 -28.58
CA ARG A 513 -29.14 41.83 -27.14
C ARG A 513 -28.30 40.59 -26.85
N ASP A 514 -27.48 40.68 -25.81
CA ASP A 514 -26.60 39.59 -25.36
C ASP A 514 -27.34 38.58 -24.46
N CYS A 515 -26.66 37.51 -24.06
CA CYS A 515 -27.24 36.49 -23.19
C CYS A 515 -27.67 37.05 -21.82
N VAL A 516 -27.00 38.08 -21.29
CA VAL A 516 -27.30 38.64 -19.96
C VAL A 516 -28.65 39.34 -19.99
N GLU A 517 -28.84 40.20 -20.99
CA GLU A 517 -30.07 40.94 -21.22
C GLU A 517 -31.24 40.00 -21.52
N LEU A 518 -31.04 39.01 -22.41
CA LEU A 518 -32.10 38.08 -22.80
C LEU A 518 -32.59 37.18 -21.64
N VAL A 519 -31.69 36.78 -20.73
CA VAL A 519 -32.05 36.00 -19.54
C VAL A 519 -32.70 36.86 -18.45
N ALA A 520 -32.44 38.18 -18.44
CA ALA A 520 -33.04 39.11 -17.49
C ALA A 520 -34.53 39.43 -17.78
N ASP A 521 -35.03 39.13 -18.97
CA ASP A 521 -36.44 39.35 -19.37
C ASP A 521 -37.45 38.42 -18.65
N HIS A 522 -36.99 37.35 -17.98
CA HIS A 522 -37.85 36.34 -17.33
C HIS A 522 -38.91 35.71 -18.26
N ASP A 523 -38.62 35.66 -19.56
CA ASP A 523 -39.52 35.20 -20.63
C ASP A 523 -38.97 33.93 -21.32
N LEU A 524 -38.38 33.01 -20.53
CA LEU A 524 -37.89 31.73 -21.03
C LEU A 524 -39.01 30.67 -21.04
N SER A 525 -38.84 29.63 -21.87
CA SER A 525 -39.68 28.43 -21.91
C SER A 525 -38.96 27.26 -21.25
N PHE A 526 -39.51 26.73 -20.16
CA PHE A 526 -38.92 25.61 -19.42
C PHE A 526 -39.19 24.28 -20.12
N LEU A 527 -38.14 23.49 -20.36
CA LEU A 527 -38.21 22.19 -21.05
C LEU A 527 -38.37 21.02 -20.08
N GLY A 528 -37.77 21.12 -18.91
CA GLY A 528 -37.81 20.06 -17.91
C GLY A 528 -36.58 19.98 -17.02
N VAL A 529 -36.53 18.89 -16.25
CA VAL A 529 -35.48 18.61 -15.28
C VAL A 529 -34.80 17.29 -15.63
N VAL A 530 -33.47 17.29 -15.66
CA VAL A 530 -32.69 16.05 -15.79
C VAL A 530 -32.12 15.70 -14.42
N ALA A 531 -32.39 14.48 -13.97
CA ALA A 531 -31.77 13.89 -12.79
C ALA A 531 -30.52 13.10 -13.21
N ILE A 532 -29.41 13.39 -12.55
CA ILE A 532 -28.08 12.82 -12.81
C ILE A 532 -27.64 12.13 -11.53
N SER A 533 -27.26 10.86 -11.66
CA SER A 533 -26.75 10.03 -10.58
C SER A 533 -25.26 9.78 -10.74
N ASP A 534 -24.57 9.67 -9.62
CA ASP A 534 -23.26 9.05 -9.54
C ASP A 534 -23.43 7.62 -9.00
N PRO A 535 -23.46 6.59 -9.87
CA PRO A 535 -23.80 5.24 -9.46
C PRO A 535 -22.74 4.63 -8.54
N ILE A 536 -23.19 3.83 -7.59
CA ILE A 536 -22.30 3.04 -6.72
C ILE A 536 -21.61 1.95 -7.53
N ARG A 537 -20.35 1.64 -7.21
CA ARG A 537 -19.63 0.53 -7.84
C ARG A 537 -20.25 -0.81 -7.42
N GLN A 538 -20.37 -1.75 -8.35
CA GLN A 538 -21.11 -3.01 -8.11
C GLN A 538 -20.46 -3.90 -7.04
N ASP A 539 -19.15 -3.80 -6.85
CA ASP A 539 -18.35 -4.57 -5.89
C ASP A 539 -18.40 -3.99 -4.46
N VAL A 540 -18.72 -2.70 -4.31
CA VAL A 540 -18.66 -1.99 -3.02
C VAL A 540 -19.56 -2.61 -1.94
N PRO A 541 -20.84 -2.94 -2.18
CA PRO A 541 -21.68 -3.52 -1.12
C PRO A 541 -21.14 -4.83 -0.55
N ALA A 542 -20.62 -5.71 -1.42
CA ALA A 542 -20.03 -6.98 -1.00
C ALA A 542 -18.72 -6.77 -0.23
N ALA A 543 -17.86 -5.84 -0.70
CA ALA A 543 -16.60 -5.52 -0.06
C ALA A 543 -16.80 -4.86 1.33
N VAL A 544 -17.76 -3.93 1.45
CA VAL A 544 -18.19 -3.31 2.71
C VAL A 544 -18.64 -4.37 3.71
N SER A 545 -19.50 -5.30 3.28
CA SER A 545 -19.96 -6.42 4.12
C SER A 545 -18.80 -7.32 4.57
N LYS A 546 -17.85 -7.63 3.68
CA LYS A 546 -16.66 -8.45 4.00
C LYS A 546 -15.81 -7.76 5.07
N CYS A 547 -15.54 -6.46 4.93
CA CYS A 547 -14.80 -5.68 5.93
C CYS A 547 -15.53 -5.60 7.28
N GLN A 548 -16.84 -5.36 7.28
CA GLN A 548 -17.65 -5.35 8.51
C GLN A 548 -17.62 -6.72 9.22
N SER A 549 -17.74 -7.81 8.47
CA SER A 549 -17.67 -9.18 9.02
C SER A 549 -16.30 -9.49 9.63
N ALA A 550 -15.25 -8.82 9.15
CA ALA A 550 -13.89 -8.91 9.67
C ALA A 550 -13.63 -8.03 10.90
N GLY A 551 -14.67 -7.38 11.44
CA GLY A 551 -14.60 -6.52 12.62
C GLY A 551 -14.05 -5.12 12.35
N ILE A 552 -14.19 -4.62 11.11
CA ILE A 552 -13.73 -3.29 10.71
C ILE A 552 -14.94 -2.37 10.56
N ASP A 553 -14.95 -1.26 11.29
CA ASP A 553 -15.99 -0.25 11.19
C ASP A 553 -15.75 0.65 9.99
N ILE A 554 -16.79 0.91 9.21
CA ILE A 554 -16.73 1.78 8.02
C ILE A 554 -17.48 3.07 8.34
N LYS A 555 -16.86 4.21 8.03
CA LYS A 555 -17.40 5.55 8.27
C LYS A 555 -17.34 6.36 6.98
N ILE A 556 -18.47 6.83 6.48
CA ILE A 556 -18.54 7.72 5.32
C ILE A 556 -18.25 9.15 5.77
N VAL A 557 -17.28 9.82 5.15
CA VAL A 557 -16.88 11.19 5.47
C VAL A 557 -16.85 12.00 4.18
N THR A 558 -17.90 12.76 3.92
CA THR A 558 -18.12 13.42 2.62
C THR A 558 -18.53 14.88 2.75
N GLY A 559 -18.23 15.67 1.71
CA GLY A 559 -18.72 17.04 1.54
C GLY A 559 -20.21 17.12 1.16
N ASP A 560 -20.83 16.01 0.80
CA ASP A 560 -22.22 15.97 0.34
C ASP A 560 -23.25 16.25 1.44
N THR A 561 -24.50 16.45 1.03
CA THR A 561 -25.61 16.70 1.96
C THR A 561 -25.92 15.47 2.83
N PRO A 562 -26.52 15.66 4.03
CA PRO A 562 -26.90 14.55 4.89
C PRO A 562 -27.81 13.52 4.22
N GLY A 563 -28.76 13.97 3.38
CA GLY A 563 -29.68 13.09 2.66
C GLY A 563 -28.95 12.17 1.68
N THR A 564 -28.10 12.75 0.83
CA THR A 564 -27.25 12.01 -0.12
C THR A 564 -26.37 10.98 0.58
N ALA A 565 -25.65 11.40 1.63
CA ALA A 565 -24.75 10.52 2.35
C ALA A 565 -25.49 9.36 3.04
N THR A 566 -26.68 9.61 3.58
CA THR A 566 -27.52 8.58 4.22
C THR A 566 -28.04 7.56 3.20
N GLU A 567 -28.47 8.02 2.02
CA GLU A 567 -28.99 7.13 0.98
C GLU A 567 -27.88 6.23 0.40
N ILE A 568 -26.68 6.77 0.20
CA ILE A 568 -25.53 5.96 -0.23
C ILE A 568 -25.14 4.96 0.85
N ALA A 569 -25.12 5.38 2.12
CA ALA A 569 -24.89 4.47 3.24
C ALA A 569 -25.92 3.34 3.29
N ARG A 570 -27.18 3.61 2.93
CA ARG A 570 -28.24 2.59 2.86
C ARG A 570 -28.00 1.60 1.72
N GLN A 571 -27.63 2.09 0.53
CA GLN A 571 -27.38 1.24 -0.65
C GLN A 571 -26.17 0.30 -0.47
N ILE A 572 -25.13 0.72 0.26
CA ILE A 572 -23.98 -0.14 0.57
C ILE A 572 -24.19 -1.03 1.82
N GLY A 573 -25.34 -0.93 2.50
CA GLY A 573 -25.66 -1.71 3.70
C GLY A 573 -25.04 -1.21 5.01
N LEU A 574 -24.50 0.02 5.05
CA LEU A 574 -23.94 0.64 6.25
C LEU A 574 -25.04 1.22 7.17
N TRP A 575 -26.05 1.85 6.57
CA TRP A 575 -27.18 2.44 7.28
C TRP A 575 -28.35 1.46 7.39
N LYS A 576 -28.77 1.16 8.62
CA LYS A 576 -29.85 0.24 8.97
C LYS A 576 -31.04 0.99 9.56
N PRO A 577 -32.25 0.42 9.54
CA PRO A 577 -33.43 1.05 10.16
C PRO A 577 -33.30 1.32 11.66
N GLU A 578 -32.40 0.61 12.36
CA GLU A 578 -32.11 0.83 13.79
C GLU A 578 -31.21 2.05 14.07
N ASP A 579 -30.55 2.60 13.03
CA ASP A 579 -29.63 3.72 13.21
C ASP A 579 -30.37 5.01 13.51
N THR A 580 -29.79 5.82 14.39
CA THR A 580 -30.40 7.06 14.88
C THR A 580 -29.59 8.29 14.47
N GLU A 581 -30.11 9.50 14.77
CA GLU A 581 -29.35 10.74 14.59
C GLU A 581 -28.00 10.75 15.33
N ARG A 582 -27.80 9.88 16.32
CA ARG A 582 -26.50 9.73 16.99
C ARG A 582 -25.42 9.23 16.03
N ASN A 583 -25.78 8.42 15.04
CA ASN A 583 -24.88 7.78 14.08
C ASN A 583 -24.53 8.67 12.87
N ARG A 584 -25.17 9.83 12.71
CA ARG A 584 -24.83 10.80 11.66
C ARG A 584 -24.58 12.19 12.22
N ILE A 585 -23.72 12.96 11.56
CA ILE A 585 -23.44 14.35 11.95
C ILE A 585 -23.03 15.17 10.73
N THR A 586 -23.19 16.49 10.81
CA THR A 586 -22.62 17.43 9.83
C THR A 586 -21.25 17.92 10.29
N GLY A 587 -20.37 18.30 9.36
CA GLY A 587 -19.05 18.86 9.69
C GLY A 587 -19.14 20.08 10.62
N ALA A 588 -20.10 20.98 10.34
CA ALA A 588 -20.36 22.15 11.19
C ALA A 588 -20.75 21.77 12.63
N ALA A 589 -21.72 20.85 12.80
CA ALA A 589 -22.13 20.40 14.13
C ALA A 589 -21.01 19.62 14.85
N PHE A 590 -20.18 18.89 14.10
CA PHE A 590 -19.02 18.20 14.66
C PHE A 590 -17.98 19.18 15.17
N ALA A 591 -17.71 20.25 14.42
CA ALA A 591 -16.77 21.30 14.81
C ALA A 591 -17.19 22.05 16.09
N GLU A 592 -18.50 22.18 16.33
CA GLU A 592 -19.04 22.78 17.56
C GLU A 592 -18.91 21.89 18.80
N LEU A 593 -18.76 20.57 18.64
CA LEU A 593 -18.59 19.65 19.77
C LEU A 593 -17.28 19.91 20.48
N THR A 594 -17.30 19.86 21.82
CA THR A 594 -16.08 19.79 22.61
C THR A 594 -15.32 18.50 22.31
N ASP A 595 -14.00 18.50 22.50
CA ASP A 595 -13.19 17.30 22.23
C ASP A 595 -13.66 16.09 23.03
N GLN A 596 -14.15 16.28 24.26
CA GLN A 596 -14.66 15.21 25.12
C GLN A 596 -15.95 14.58 24.53
N GLU A 597 -16.92 15.40 24.16
CA GLU A 597 -18.18 14.95 23.55
C GLU A 597 -17.94 14.31 22.18
N ALA A 598 -17.02 14.89 21.39
CA ALA A 598 -16.61 14.33 20.12
C ALA A 598 -15.97 12.95 20.33
N LEU A 599 -15.05 12.81 21.29
CA LEU A 599 -14.40 11.54 21.64
C LEU A 599 -15.44 10.45 21.94
N ASP A 600 -16.45 10.76 22.75
CA ASP A 600 -17.47 9.77 23.14
C ASP A 600 -18.41 9.41 22.00
N ARG A 601 -18.57 10.30 21.01
CA ARG A 601 -19.43 10.07 19.85
C ARG A 601 -18.72 9.42 18.67
N VAL A 602 -17.40 9.62 18.47
CA VAL A 602 -16.71 9.20 17.21
C VAL A 602 -16.81 7.71 16.91
N MET A 603 -16.88 6.85 17.93
CA MET A 603 -17.01 5.40 17.72
C MET A 603 -18.39 5.03 17.15
N ASP A 604 -19.46 5.71 17.58
CA ASP A 604 -20.83 5.45 17.14
C ASP A 604 -21.15 6.04 15.75
N LEU A 605 -20.38 7.05 15.31
CA LEU A 605 -20.61 7.73 14.04
C LEU A 605 -20.40 6.80 12.84
N LYS A 606 -21.35 6.77 11.92
CA LYS A 606 -21.27 6.08 10.63
C LYS A 606 -21.12 7.07 9.47
N ILE A 607 -21.69 8.26 9.60
CA ILE A 607 -21.77 9.24 8.51
C ILE A 607 -21.40 10.64 9.04
N MET A 608 -20.45 11.28 8.37
CA MET A 608 -20.18 12.71 8.48
C MET A 608 -20.41 13.35 7.11
N SER A 609 -21.34 14.30 7.08
CA SER A 609 -21.78 15.01 5.86
C SER A 609 -21.35 16.48 5.90
N ARG A 610 -21.24 17.14 4.75
CA ARG A 610 -20.69 18.51 4.64
C ARG A 610 -19.37 18.69 5.41
N ALA A 611 -18.52 17.68 5.39
CA ALA A 611 -17.24 17.68 6.09
C ALA A 611 -16.23 18.56 5.35
N ARG A 612 -15.57 19.48 6.06
CA ARG A 612 -14.40 20.20 5.55
C ARG A 612 -13.13 19.35 5.72
N PRO A 613 -12.03 19.61 4.98
CA PRO A 613 -10.77 18.90 5.14
C PRO A 613 -10.30 18.80 6.60
N THR A 614 -10.41 19.90 7.36
CA THR A 614 -10.06 19.96 8.79
C THR A 614 -10.95 19.07 9.67
N ASP A 615 -12.24 18.94 9.32
CA ASP A 615 -13.17 18.10 10.07
C ASP A 615 -12.83 16.61 9.85
N LYS A 616 -12.43 16.23 8.62
CA LYS A 616 -11.96 14.88 8.29
C LYS A 616 -10.72 14.52 9.10
N GLN A 617 -9.73 15.42 9.13
CA GLN A 617 -8.51 15.25 9.93
C GLN A 617 -8.81 15.12 11.42
N ARG A 618 -9.67 15.98 11.99
CA ARG A 618 -10.05 15.92 13.41
C ARG A 618 -10.73 14.60 13.77
N LEU A 619 -11.60 14.08 12.90
CA LEU A 619 -12.24 12.77 13.10
C LEU A 619 -11.19 11.66 13.20
N VAL A 620 -10.20 11.65 12.30
CA VAL A 620 -9.11 10.67 12.30
C VAL A 620 -8.34 10.72 13.63
N GLN A 621 -7.96 11.92 14.08
CA GLN A 621 -7.23 12.10 15.34
C GLN A 621 -8.01 11.60 16.56
N LEU A 622 -9.32 11.90 16.63
CA LEU A 622 -10.15 11.48 17.76
C LEU A 622 -10.37 9.96 17.79
N LEU A 623 -10.50 9.32 16.62
CA LEU A 623 -10.56 7.86 16.52
C LEU A 623 -9.25 7.21 16.99
N GLN A 624 -8.11 7.79 16.61
CA GLN A 624 -6.79 7.35 17.07
C GLN A 624 -6.64 7.50 18.59
N GLN A 625 -7.13 8.58 19.17
CA GLN A 625 -7.13 8.79 20.63
C GLN A 625 -7.99 7.76 21.38
N LYS A 626 -9.07 7.25 20.78
CA LYS A 626 -9.85 6.11 21.31
C LYS A 626 -9.18 4.74 21.07
N GLY A 627 -7.98 4.71 20.49
CA GLY A 627 -7.21 3.48 20.25
C GLY A 627 -7.56 2.76 18.96
N ALA A 628 -8.34 3.37 18.06
CA ALA A 628 -8.58 2.81 16.74
C ALA A 628 -7.36 2.95 15.84
N VAL A 629 -7.12 1.94 14.99
CA VAL A 629 -6.17 2.03 13.88
C VAL A 629 -6.96 2.43 12.64
N VAL A 630 -6.71 3.66 12.17
CA VAL A 630 -7.56 4.32 11.18
C VAL A 630 -6.89 4.27 9.81
N ALA A 631 -7.63 3.76 8.83
CA ALA A 631 -7.32 3.99 7.42
C ALA A 631 -8.28 5.01 6.81
N VAL A 632 -7.76 5.85 5.93
CA VAL A 632 -8.53 6.84 5.20
C VAL A 632 -8.44 6.54 3.71
N THR A 633 -9.55 6.62 3.00
CA THR A 633 -9.59 6.54 1.53
C THR A 633 -10.08 7.87 0.97
N GLY A 634 -9.46 8.32 -0.12
CA GLY A 634 -9.81 9.56 -0.80
C GLY A 634 -9.15 9.69 -2.16
N ASP A 635 -9.67 10.59 -2.98
CA ASP A 635 -9.22 10.84 -4.36
C ASP A 635 -8.89 12.33 -4.59
N GLY A 636 -9.44 13.24 -3.79
CA GLY A 636 -9.28 14.69 -3.94
C GLY A 636 -8.19 15.30 -3.05
N THR A 637 -7.81 16.53 -3.41
CA THR A 637 -6.91 17.38 -2.61
C THR A 637 -7.45 17.64 -1.20
N ASN A 638 -8.78 17.68 -1.05
CA ASN A 638 -9.48 17.85 0.21
C ASN A 638 -9.24 16.70 1.21
N ASP A 639 -8.84 15.52 0.74
CA ASP A 639 -8.60 14.35 1.59
C ASP A 639 -7.15 14.24 2.04
N ALA A 640 -6.23 14.98 1.40
CA ALA A 640 -4.80 14.89 1.66
C ALA A 640 -4.41 15.07 3.15
N PRO A 641 -4.98 16.03 3.92
CA PRO A 641 -4.68 16.15 5.35
C PRO A 641 -5.10 14.91 6.15
N ALA A 642 -6.26 14.33 5.83
CA ALA A 642 -6.76 13.14 6.52
C ALA A 642 -5.99 11.88 6.11
N LEU A 643 -5.59 11.75 4.83
CA LEU A 643 -4.74 10.68 4.32
C LEU A 643 -3.37 10.67 5.01
N ASN A 644 -2.72 11.83 5.11
CA ASN A 644 -1.42 11.96 5.77
C ASN A 644 -1.47 11.68 7.29
N HIS A 645 -2.56 12.05 7.96
CA HIS A 645 -2.71 11.82 9.41
C HIS A 645 -3.19 10.41 9.77
N ALA A 646 -3.76 9.67 8.81
CA ALA A 646 -4.18 8.29 9.02
C ALA A 646 -2.96 7.39 9.30
N GLN A 647 -3.20 6.26 9.96
CA GLN A 647 -2.16 5.22 10.04
C GLN A 647 -1.89 4.57 8.68
N VAL A 648 -2.91 4.57 7.81
CA VAL A 648 -2.79 4.19 6.41
C VAL A 648 -3.67 5.09 5.54
N GLY A 649 -3.06 5.88 4.67
CA GLY A 649 -3.75 6.59 3.60
C GLY A 649 -3.88 5.73 2.34
N LEU A 650 -5.07 5.66 1.76
CA LEU A 650 -5.39 4.94 0.53
C LEU A 650 -5.88 5.93 -0.53
N SER A 651 -5.14 6.06 -1.63
CA SER A 651 -5.57 6.86 -2.78
C SER A 651 -6.20 6.00 -3.88
N MET A 652 -7.14 6.56 -4.61
CA MET A 652 -7.60 6.00 -5.88
C MET A 652 -6.51 6.18 -6.95
N GLY A 653 -6.43 5.24 -7.90
CA GLY A 653 -5.57 5.30 -9.08
C GLY A 653 -5.94 6.47 -10.01
N THR A 654 -7.22 6.85 -10.07
CA THR A 654 -7.69 8.09 -10.71
C THR A 654 -7.59 9.32 -9.81
N GLY A 655 -7.14 9.18 -8.56
CA GLY A 655 -7.02 10.28 -7.62
C GLY A 655 -6.01 11.34 -8.07
N THR A 656 -6.21 12.56 -7.55
CA THR A 656 -5.28 13.69 -7.69
C THR A 656 -3.87 13.31 -7.26
N SER A 657 -2.86 13.98 -7.81
CA SER A 657 -1.47 13.74 -7.44
C SER A 657 -1.25 13.98 -5.94
N VAL A 658 -1.85 15.04 -5.38
CA VAL A 658 -1.80 15.35 -3.95
C VAL A 658 -2.32 14.20 -3.11
N ALA A 659 -3.47 13.61 -3.49
CA ALA A 659 -4.02 12.47 -2.76
C ALA A 659 -3.09 11.25 -2.85
N LYS A 660 -2.48 11.00 -4.02
CA LYS A 660 -1.51 9.91 -4.22
C LYS A 660 -0.25 10.10 -3.39
N GLU A 661 0.30 11.30 -3.32
CA GLU A 661 1.49 11.63 -2.51
C GLU A 661 1.21 11.56 -1.01
N ALA A 662 0.03 12.02 -0.59
CA ALA A 662 -0.40 11.94 0.80
C ALA A 662 -0.75 10.51 1.26
N SER A 663 -0.94 9.59 0.32
CA SER A 663 -1.32 8.19 0.60
C SER A 663 -0.13 7.25 0.72
N ASP A 664 -0.32 6.16 1.45
CA ASP A 664 0.68 5.10 1.61
C ASP A 664 0.45 3.93 0.65
N ILE A 665 -0.78 3.75 0.16
CA ILE A 665 -1.18 2.74 -0.81
C ILE A 665 -2.05 3.40 -1.89
N THR A 666 -1.78 3.13 -3.16
CA THR A 666 -2.62 3.53 -4.30
C THR A 666 -3.36 2.31 -4.85
N LEU A 667 -4.68 2.41 -4.99
CA LEU A 667 -5.55 1.39 -5.58
C LEU A 667 -5.61 1.59 -7.10
N LEU A 668 -4.86 0.81 -7.87
CA LEU A 668 -4.71 1.01 -9.32
C LEU A 668 -6.01 0.78 -10.12
N ASP A 669 -6.98 0.07 -9.53
CA ASP A 669 -8.28 -0.26 -10.15
C ASP A 669 -9.46 0.52 -9.57
N ASP A 670 -9.20 1.47 -8.66
CA ASP A 670 -10.20 2.26 -7.95
C ASP A 670 -11.30 1.42 -7.26
N SER A 671 -11.00 0.17 -6.91
CA SER A 671 -11.98 -0.76 -6.34
C SER A 671 -11.88 -0.80 -4.82
N PHE A 672 -13.03 -0.68 -4.14
CA PHE A 672 -13.10 -0.86 -2.69
C PHE A 672 -12.77 -2.30 -2.28
N ASN A 673 -12.99 -3.29 -3.15
CA ASN A 673 -12.57 -4.67 -2.92
C ASN A 673 -11.04 -4.78 -2.72
N SER A 674 -10.26 -3.96 -3.40
CA SER A 674 -8.80 -3.91 -3.25
C SER A 674 -8.39 -3.60 -1.81
N ILE A 675 -9.14 -2.75 -1.09
CA ILE A 675 -8.92 -2.48 0.34
C ILE A 675 -9.08 -3.76 1.17
N GLY A 676 -10.14 -4.53 0.93
CA GLY A 676 -10.38 -5.81 1.60
C GLY A 676 -9.25 -6.81 1.35
N THR A 677 -8.73 -6.86 0.12
CA THR A 677 -7.56 -7.68 -0.19
C THR A 677 -6.30 -7.19 0.52
N ALA A 678 -6.09 -5.87 0.62
CA ALA A 678 -4.94 -5.30 1.32
C ALA A 678 -4.96 -5.62 2.82
N VAL A 679 -6.12 -5.57 3.47
CA VAL A 679 -6.30 -6.05 4.85
C VAL A 679 -5.94 -7.52 4.97
N MET A 680 -6.44 -8.37 4.07
CA MET A 680 -6.14 -9.80 4.06
C MET A 680 -4.62 -10.08 3.93
N TRP A 681 -3.94 -9.34 3.05
CA TRP A 681 -2.49 -9.42 2.89
C TRP A 681 -1.74 -8.99 4.16
N GLY A 682 -2.11 -7.86 4.77
CA GLY A 682 -1.51 -7.39 6.01
C GLY A 682 -1.69 -8.35 7.19
N ARG A 683 -2.89 -8.93 7.35
CA ARG A 683 -3.16 -9.97 8.37
C ARG A 683 -2.36 -11.24 8.11
N SER A 684 -2.25 -11.66 6.85
CA SER A 684 -1.49 -12.86 6.45
C SER A 684 0.01 -12.68 6.68
N LEU A 685 0.56 -11.51 6.35
CA LEU A 685 1.94 -11.11 6.62
C LEU A 685 2.28 -11.30 8.10
N TYR A 686 1.49 -10.67 8.99
CA TYR A 686 1.70 -10.76 10.44
C TYR A 686 1.68 -12.22 10.94
N LYS A 687 0.73 -13.02 10.45
CA LYS A 687 0.62 -14.45 10.80
C LYS A 687 1.83 -15.26 10.32
N ASN A 688 2.36 -14.98 9.13
CA ASN A 688 3.56 -15.63 8.61
C ASN A 688 4.80 -15.33 9.45
N ILE A 689 4.94 -14.09 9.94
CA ILE A 689 6.02 -13.71 10.86
C ILE A 689 5.87 -14.42 12.21
N GLN A 690 4.65 -14.53 12.75
CA GLN A 690 4.42 -15.32 13.97
C GLN A 690 4.81 -16.79 13.80
N ARG A 691 4.51 -17.41 12.64
CA ARG A 691 4.91 -18.79 12.32
C ARG A 691 6.44 -18.94 12.33
N PHE A 692 7.15 -17.98 11.74
CA PHE A 692 8.60 -17.92 11.77
C PHE A 692 9.15 -17.81 13.20
N ILE A 693 8.64 -16.88 14.01
CA ILE A 693 9.07 -16.69 15.40
C ILE A 693 8.83 -17.95 16.24
N VAL A 694 7.67 -18.61 16.09
CA VAL A 694 7.38 -19.85 16.82
C VAL A 694 8.41 -20.92 16.48
N PHE A 695 8.74 -21.08 15.21
CA PHE A 695 9.74 -22.05 14.77
C PHE A 695 11.12 -21.73 15.34
N GLN A 696 11.59 -20.50 15.11
CA GLN A 696 12.91 -20.03 15.50
C GLN A 696 13.11 -20.10 17.03
N LEU A 697 12.15 -19.57 17.81
CA LEU A 697 12.26 -19.57 19.27
C LEU A 697 12.16 -20.96 19.89
N THR A 698 11.43 -21.89 19.26
CA THR A 698 11.40 -23.28 19.73
C THR A 698 12.78 -23.91 19.59
N ILE A 699 13.49 -23.66 18.49
CA ILE A 699 14.85 -24.17 18.27
C ILE A 699 15.82 -23.53 19.25
N ASN A 700 15.79 -22.20 19.42
CA ASN A 700 16.64 -21.50 20.38
C ASN A 700 16.43 -21.99 21.81
N PHE A 701 15.19 -22.18 22.22
CA PHE A 701 14.86 -22.70 23.55
C PHE A 701 15.48 -24.09 23.79
N VAL A 702 15.32 -25.01 22.82
CA VAL A 702 15.84 -26.38 22.93
C VAL A 702 17.36 -26.39 22.88
N ALA A 703 17.96 -25.70 21.92
CA ALA A 703 19.40 -25.68 21.71
C ALA A 703 20.14 -25.05 22.91
N LEU A 704 19.67 -23.92 23.42
CA LEU A 704 20.27 -23.25 24.58
C LEU A 704 20.25 -24.15 25.82
N LEU A 705 19.10 -24.80 26.09
CA LEU A 705 18.96 -25.66 27.26
C LEU A 705 19.72 -26.98 27.12
N ILE A 706 19.84 -27.56 25.92
CA ILE A 706 20.65 -28.76 25.71
C ILE A 706 22.12 -28.49 25.98
N VAL A 707 22.66 -27.38 25.46
CA VAL A 707 24.07 -27.03 25.69
C VAL A 707 24.32 -26.76 27.17
N LEU A 708 23.40 -26.06 27.84
CA LEU A 708 23.50 -25.76 29.28
C LEU A 708 23.35 -26.99 30.18
N LEU A 709 22.36 -27.85 29.94
CA LEU A 709 22.10 -29.03 30.77
C LEU A 709 23.05 -30.18 30.45
N GLY A 710 23.44 -30.34 29.18
CA GLY A 710 24.41 -31.35 28.76
C GLY A 710 25.78 -31.13 29.40
N SER A 711 26.24 -29.88 29.48
CA SER A 711 27.50 -29.57 30.15
C SER A 711 27.45 -29.79 31.67
N LEU A 712 26.30 -29.55 32.32
CA LEU A 712 26.12 -29.84 33.76
C LEU A 712 26.17 -31.33 34.09
N ILE A 713 25.69 -32.18 33.18
CA ILE A 713 25.72 -33.66 33.33
C ILE A 713 27.13 -34.21 33.05
N GLY A 714 28.09 -33.37 32.64
CA GLY A 714 29.46 -33.77 32.36
C GLY A 714 29.61 -34.53 31.04
N THR A 715 28.63 -34.42 30.14
CA THR A 715 28.77 -34.93 28.76
C THR A 715 29.65 -34.00 27.93
N GLU A 716 30.43 -34.54 27.00
CA GLU A 716 31.05 -33.73 25.95
C GLU A 716 30.00 -32.84 25.27
N LEU A 717 30.41 -31.67 24.78
CA LEU A 717 29.51 -30.72 24.11
C LEU A 717 28.63 -31.46 23.08
N PRO A 718 27.30 -31.56 23.29
CA PRO A 718 26.44 -32.40 22.46
C PRO A 718 26.43 -32.01 20.99
N LEU A 719 26.62 -30.72 20.72
CA LEU A 719 26.67 -30.13 19.39
C LEU A 719 27.92 -29.24 19.27
N THR A 720 28.61 -29.31 18.14
CA THR A 720 29.79 -28.48 17.87
C THR A 720 29.40 -27.09 17.37
N VAL A 721 30.35 -26.15 17.38
CA VAL A 721 30.17 -24.81 16.79
C VAL A 721 29.73 -24.90 15.32
N THR A 722 30.40 -25.77 14.53
CA THR A 722 30.09 -25.96 13.10
C THR A 722 28.70 -26.54 12.87
N GLN A 723 28.26 -27.48 13.71
CA GLN A 723 26.89 -28.02 13.69
C GLN A 723 25.85 -26.96 14.09
N MET A 724 26.15 -26.12 15.08
CA MET A 724 25.25 -25.04 15.50
C MET A 724 25.11 -23.96 14.43
N LEU A 725 26.16 -23.65 13.67
CA LEU A 725 26.08 -22.74 12.53
C LEU A 725 25.17 -23.30 11.41
N TRP A 726 25.20 -24.61 11.16
CA TRP A 726 24.24 -25.25 10.25
C TRP A 726 22.80 -25.16 10.77
N VAL A 727 22.58 -25.42 12.07
CA VAL A 727 21.28 -25.24 12.70
C VAL A 727 20.80 -23.79 12.58
N ASN A 728 21.69 -22.81 12.81
CA ASN A 728 21.40 -21.39 12.67
C ASN A 728 20.91 -21.06 11.24
N LEU A 729 21.60 -21.56 10.22
CA LEU A 729 21.16 -21.37 8.82
C LEU A 729 19.77 -21.95 8.54
N ILE A 730 19.45 -23.12 9.10
CA ILE A 730 18.12 -23.75 8.98
C ILE A 730 17.05 -22.88 9.63
N MET A 731 17.29 -22.45 10.87
CA MET A 731 16.27 -21.80 11.69
C MET A 731 16.05 -20.33 11.37
N ASP A 732 17.07 -19.66 10.82
CA ASP A 732 17.01 -18.24 10.48
C ASP A 732 16.75 -18.10 8.98
N THR A 733 17.77 -18.27 8.14
CA THR A 733 17.70 -17.96 6.71
C THR A 733 16.69 -18.83 5.97
N PHE A 734 16.78 -20.15 6.12
CA PHE A 734 15.92 -21.08 5.39
C PHE A 734 14.48 -21.02 5.88
N ALA A 735 14.26 -20.98 7.19
CA ALA A 735 12.91 -20.86 7.74
C ALA A 735 12.26 -19.52 7.41
N ALA A 736 13.01 -18.41 7.43
CA ALA A 736 12.49 -17.11 7.02
C ALA A 736 11.98 -17.17 5.57
N LEU A 737 12.77 -17.70 4.64
CA LEU A 737 12.36 -17.82 3.24
C LEU A 737 11.14 -18.76 3.07
N ALA A 738 11.13 -19.90 3.75
CA ALA A 738 10.05 -20.87 3.66
C ALA A 738 8.72 -20.33 4.23
N LEU A 739 8.76 -19.71 5.40
CA LEU A 739 7.56 -19.27 6.13
C LEU A 739 7.05 -17.90 5.68
N ALA A 740 7.94 -16.99 5.24
CA ALA A 740 7.54 -15.72 4.64
C ALA A 740 6.85 -15.89 3.27
N SER A 741 7.21 -16.94 2.52
CA SER A 741 6.69 -17.18 1.16
C SER A 741 5.27 -17.75 1.11
N ILE A 742 4.67 -18.09 2.26
CA ILE A 742 3.34 -18.71 2.35
C ILE A 742 2.27 -17.76 1.75
N PRO A 743 1.41 -18.24 0.84
CA PRO A 743 0.35 -17.42 0.25
C PRO A 743 -0.69 -16.99 1.30
N PRO A 744 -1.42 -15.89 1.05
CA PRO A 744 -2.45 -15.40 1.96
C PRO A 744 -3.62 -16.39 2.01
N SER A 745 -4.34 -16.37 3.12
CA SER A 745 -5.54 -17.20 3.31
C SER A 745 -6.72 -16.32 3.65
N GLU A 746 -7.86 -16.51 2.97
CA GLU A 746 -9.08 -15.77 3.28
C GLU A 746 -9.59 -15.98 4.71
N SER A 747 -9.18 -17.08 5.36
CA SER A 747 -9.55 -17.36 6.76
C SER A 747 -9.15 -16.24 7.72
N VAL A 748 -8.13 -15.44 7.40
CA VAL A 748 -7.71 -14.31 8.27
C VAL A 748 -8.75 -13.19 8.33
N MET A 749 -9.71 -13.16 7.40
CA MET A 749 -10.83 -12.21 7.43
C MET A 749 -11.92 -12.59 8.45
N GLN A 750 -11.87 -13.80 9.02
CA GLN A 750 -12.79 -14.23 10.09
C GLN A 750 -12.29 -13.85 11.49
N GLU A 751 -11.02 -13.45 11.60
CA GLU A 751 -10.40 -13.02 12.84
C GLU A 751 -10.71 -11.53 13.09
N LYS A 752 -10.85 -11.12 14.35
CA LYS A 752 -10.98 -9.69 14.69
C LYS A 752 -9.65 -8.96 14.48
N PRO A 753 -9.65 -7.63 14.24
CA PRO A 753 -8.42 -6.86 14.18
C PRO A 753 -7.60 -7.01 15.47
N ARG A 754 -6.28 -7.05 15.34
CA ARG A 754 -5.37 -7.06 16.49
C ARG A 754 -5.32 -5.68 17.16
N SER A 755 -4.96 -5.64 18.43
CA SER A 755 -4.59 -4.38 19.07
C SER A 755 -3.18 -3.96 18.60
N SER A 756 -2.97 -2.67 18.39
CA SER A 756 -1.65 -2.10 18.07
C SER A 756 -0.64 -2.24 19.21
N SER A 757 -1.12 -2.41 20.45
CA SER A 757 -0.29 -2.62 21.65
C SER A 757 0.00 -4.09 21.94
N ASP A 758 -0.53 -5.03 21.16
CA ASP A 758 -0.29 -6.45 21.36
C ASP A 758 1.18 -6.79 21.11
N PHE A 759 1.78 -7.50 22.06
CA PHE A 759 3.11 -8.06 21.88
C PHE A 759 3.09 -9.19 20.84
N ILE A 760 4.13 -9.25 20.01
CA ILE A 760 4.19 -10.21 18.90
C ILE A 760 4.06 -11.67 19.32
N ILE A 761 4.59 -12.02 20.50
CA ILE A 761 4.45 -13.36 21.09
C ILE A 761 3.14 -13.44 21.87
N SER A 762 2.14 -14.10 21.27
CA SER A 762 0.87 -14.37 21.95
C SER A 762 1.00 -15.43 23.05
N LYS A 763 0.01 -15.48 23.96
CA LYS A 763 -0.07 -16.52 25.00
C LYS A 763 -0.03 -17.94 24.40
N THR A 764 -0.72 -18.13 23.27
CA THR A 764 -0.75 -19.41 22.54
C THR A 764 0.63 -19.77 21.96
N MET A 765 1.37 -18.79 21.43
CA MET A 765 2.75 -19.00 20.96
C MET A 765 3.66 -19.42 22.11
N ARG A 766 3.60 -18.73 23.26
CA ARG A 766 4.39 -19.07 24.44
C ARG A 766 4.12 -20.50 24.92
N SER A 767 2.85 -20.91 24.99
CA SER A 767 2.48 -22.28 25.36
C SER A 767 2.98 -23.31 24.35
N TYR A 768 2.96 -22.99 23.04
CA TYR A 768 3.51 -23.87 22.01
C TYR A 768 5.03 -24.02 22.15
N ILE A 769 5.77 -22.91 22.27
CA ILE A 769 7.23 -22.90 22.39
C ILE A 769 7.66 -23.71 23.61
N LEU A 770 7.05 -23.46 24.77
CA LEU A 770 7.39 -24.18 26.01
C LEU A 770 6.95 -25.65 25.97
N GLY A 771 5.80 -25.95 25.37
CA GLY A 771 5.27 -27.32 25.29
C GLY A 771 6.06 -28.20 24.33
N VAL A 772 6.17 -27.78 23.06
CA VAL A 772 6.91 -28.52 22.03
C VAL A 772 8.41 -28.52 22.32
N GLY A 773 8.96 -27.34 22.68
CA GLY A 773 10.36 -27.23 23.07
C GLY A 773 10.68 -28.06 24.32
N GLY A 774 9.82 -28.07 25.32
CA GLY A 774 9.97 -28.93 26.50
C GLY A 774 9.94 -30.41 26.16
N ALA A 775 9.03 -30.85 25.28
CA ALA A 775 8.98 -32.24 24.82
C ALA A 775 10.25 -32.64 24.06
N PHE A 776 10.75 -31.79 23.16
CA PHE A 776 12.01 -32.03 22.45
C PHE A 776 13.19 -32.10 23.42
N LEU A 777 13.26 -31.19 24.39
CA LEU A 777 14.29 -31.19 25.41
C LEU A 777 14.28 -32.50 26.20
N ILE A 778 13.12 -32.99 26.65
CA ILE A 778 13.00 -34.25 27.39
C ILE A 778 13.48 -35.43 26.53
N ILE A 779 13.07 -35.50 25.26
CA ILE A 779 13.47 -36.57 24.35
C ILE A 779 14.99 -36.56 24.13
N LEU A 780 15.55 -35.38 23.83
CA LEU A 780 16.98 -35.23 23.54
C LEU A 780 17.85 -35.44 24.78
N MET A 781 17.40 -34.96 25.95
CA MET A 781 18.09 -35.24 27.22
C MET A 781 18.02 -36.71 27.60
N GLY A 782 16.88 -37.37 27.39
CA GLY A 782 16.75 -38.82 27.60
C GLY A 782 17.69 -39.61 26.68
N MET A 783 17.85 -39.17 25.44
CA MET A 783 18.79 -39.76 24.48
C MET A 783 20.25 -39.56 24.91
N LEU A 784 20.64 -38.35 25.35
CA LEU A 784 22.00 -38.10 25.89
C LEU A 784 22.26 -38.95 27.14
N TYR A 785 21.30 -39.03 28.05
CA TYR A 785 21.41 -39.86 29.24
C TYR A 785 21.61 -41.33 28.87
N TRP A 786 20.82 -41.85 27.93
CA TRP A 786 20.93 -43.23 27.47
C TRP A 786 22.27 -43.52 26.80
N PHE A 787 22.74 -42.64 25.91
CA PHE A 787 24.04 -42.79 25.26
C PHE A 787 25.21 -42.77 26.23
N ASN A 788 25.14 -41.96 27.29
CA ASN A 788 26.18 -41.88 28.30
C ASN A 788 26.25 -43.14 29.20
N HIS A 789 25.14 -43.86 29.37
CA HIS A 789 25.07 -45.08 30.18
C HIS A 789 25.14 -46.38 29.37
N ALA A 790 25.11 -46.30 28.04
CA ALA A 790 25.26 -47.46 27.15
C ALA A 790 26.72 -47.91 27.07
N GLU A 791 26.95 -49.22 26.92
CA GLU A 791 28.30 -49.80 26.78
C GLU A 791 29.06 -49.09 25.64
N GLY A 792 30.29 -48.63 25.93
CA GLY A 792 31.13 -47.85 25.02
C GLY A 792 31.02 -46.32 25.14
N GLY A 793 30.12 -45.78 25.97
CA GLY A 793 30.02 -44.34 26.25
C GLY A 793 29.65 -43.47 25.04
N MET A 794 30.01 -42.19 25.06
CA MET A 794 29.72 -41.26 23.96
C MET A 794 30.69 -41.50 22.79
N THR A 795 30.21 -42.16 21.72
CA THR A 795 30.99 -42.35 20.48
C THR A 795 30.67 -41.26 19.45
N PRO A 796 31.61 -40.96 18.51
CA PRO A 796 31.34 -40.03 17.41
C PRO A 796 30.12 -40.41 16.56
N GLU A 797 29.83 -41.71 16.41
CA GLU A 797 28.64 -42.21 15.74
C GLU A 797 27.36 -41.82 16.51
N ARG A 798 27.30 -42.04 17.83
CA ARG A 798 26.15 -41.64 18.67
C ARG A 798 25.92 -40.13 18.66
N LEU A 799 26.98 -39.33 18.66
CA LEU A 799 26.91 -37.87 18.50
C LEU A 799 26.39 -37.47 17.10
N THR A 800 26.76 -38.21 16.05
CA THR A 800 26.24 -37.99 14.70
C THR A 800 24.74 -38.31 14.61
N ILE A 801 24.31 -39.39 15.25
CA ILE A 801 22.88 -39.75 15.38
C ILE A 801 22.15 -38.67 16.18
N PHE A 802 22.72 -38.17 17.28
CA PHE A 802 22.14 -37.08 18.07
C PHE A 802 21.94 -35.80 17.25
N PHE A 803 22.97 -35.36 16.54
CA PHE A 803 22.93 -34.20 15.66
C PHE A 803 21.86 -34.36 14.56
N THR A 804 21.84 -35.51 13.89
CA THR A 804 20.87 -35.78 12.82
C THR A 804 19.44 -35.87 13.35
N PHE A 805 19.25 -36.49 14.51
CA PHE A 805 17.95 -36.55 15.18
C PHE A 805 17.46 -35.16 15.59
N PHE A 806 18.33 -34.32 16.13
CA PHE A 806 18.04 -32.92 16.46
C PHE A 806 17.53 -32.17 15.22
N VAL A 807 18.28 -32.21 14.12
CA VAL A 807 17.90 -31.50 12.87
C VAL A 807 16.58 -32.05 12.31
N MET A 808 16.39 -33.37 12.31
CA MET A 808 15.16 -33.98 11.80
C MET A 808 13.92 -33.65 12.65
N LEU A 809 14.03 -33.53 13.98
CA LEU A 809 12.93 -33.02 14.81
C LEU A 809 12.49 -31.61 14.37
N GLN A 810 13.46 -30.73 14.10
CA GLN A 810 13.16 -29.37 13.65
C GLN A 810 12.58 -29.38 12.23
N PHE A 811 13.12 -30.21 11.34
CA PHE A 811 12.58 -30.39 10.00
C PHE A 811 11.08 -30.75 10.02
N TRP A 812 10.67 -31.69 10.87
CA TRP A 812 9.25 -32.03 11.02
C TRP A 812 8.44 -30.94 11.71
N ASN A 813 9.03 -30.24 12.69
CA ASN A 813 8.39 -29.10 13.36
C ASN A 813 8.13 -27.94 12.40
N LEU A 814 8.94 -27.75 11.35
CA LEU A 814 8.74 -26.70 10.33
C LEU A 814 7.35 -26.82 9.67
N PHE A 815 6.92 -28.05 9.36
CA PHE A 815 5.58 -28.31 8.80
C PHE A 815 4.46 -27.98 9.80
N ASN A 816 4.65 -28.25 11.09
CA ASN A 816 3.69 -27.87 12.13
C ASN A 816 3.64 -26.35 12.34
N ALA A 817 4.79 -25.68 12.33
CA ALA A 817 4.90 -24.24 12.45
C ALA A 817 4.25 -23.51 11.27
N ARG A 818 4.36 -24.04 10.04
CA ARG A 818 3.70 -23.51 8.82
C ARG A 818 2.20 -23.31 9.00
N VAL A 819 1.51 -24.23 9.69
CA VAL A 819 0.06 -24.17 9.90
C VAL A 819 -0.33 -23.68 11.29
N PHE A 820 0.62 -23.08 12.02
CA PHE A 820 0.34 -22.50 13.33
C PHE A 820 -0.79 -21.46 13.25
N GLY A 821 -1.70 -21.52 14.24
CA GLY A 821 -2.89 -20.67 14.32
C GLY A 821 -3.99 -21.01 13.31
N THR A 822 -3.91 -22.16 12.63
CA THR A 822 -4.97 -22.66 11.74
C THR A 822 -5.35 -24.10 12.07
N THR A 823 -6.52 -24.53 11.62
CA THR A 823 -6.98 -25.93 11.72
C THR A 823 -6.66 -26.74 10.46
N ASP A 824 -5.94 -26.14 9.52
CA ASP A 824 -5.57 -26.77 8.26
C ASP A 824 -4.54 -27.89 8.45
N SER A 825 -4.56 -28.86 7.53
CA SER A 825 -3.56 -29.93 7.49
C SER A 825 -2.18 -29.37 7.17
N ALA A 826 -1.12 -29.94 7.76
CA ALA A 826 0.26 -29.56 7.48
C ALA A 826 0.63 -29.63 5.98
N PHE A 827 -0.04 -30.51 5.22
CA PHE A 827 0.21 -30.71 3.79
C PHE A 827 -0.62 -29.80 2.86
N LYS A 828 -1.55 -29.02 3.41
CA LYS A 828 -2.46 -28.20 2.60
C LYS A 828 -1.67 -27.13 1.84
N GLY A 829 -1.74 -27.20 0.51
CA GLY A 829 -1.16 -26.19 -0.38
C GLY A 829 0.38 -26.16 -0.40
N ILE A 830 1.07 -27.25 -0.06
CA ILE A 830 2.54 -27.33 -0.19
C ILE A 830 2.98 -27.08 -1.63
N SER A 831 2.30 -27.69 -2.61
CA SER A 831 2.59 -27.55 -4.04
C SER A 831 2.40 -26.13 -4.60
N LYS A 832 1.72 -25.25 -3.85
CA LYS A 832 1.54 -23.83 -4.22
C LYS A 832 2.63 -22.93 -3.62
N SER A 833 3.54 -23.49 -2.83
CA SER A 833 4.59 -22.77 -2.09
C SER A 833 5.98 -23.20 -2.56
N TYR A 834 6.37 -22.79 -3.77
CA TYR A 834 7.66 -23.16 -4.39
C TYR A 834 8.87 -22.89 -3.47
N GLY A 835 8.86 -21.75 -2.75
CA GLY A 835 9.93 -21.42 -1.80
C GLY A 835 10.07 -22.40 -0.63
N MET A 836 8.96 -22.98 -0.15
CA MET A 836 9.03 -23.96 0.94
C MET A 836 9.51 -25.32 0.46
N GLU A 837 9.09 -25.77 -0.72
CA GLU A 837 9.53 -27.04 -1.30
C GLU A 837 11.04 -27.05 -1.54
N LEU A 838 11.57 -25.96 -2.11
CA LEU A 838 13.00 -25.77 -2.34
C LEU A 838 13.79 -25.83 -1.03
N ILE A 839 13.31 -25.16 0.02
CA ILE A 839 13.98 -25.15 1.33
C ILE A 839 13.93 -26.52 2.02
N VAL A 840 12.77 -27.19 2.00
CA VAL A 840 12.62 -28.54 2.56
C VAL A 840 13.61 -29.51 1.90
N LEU A 841 13.74 -29.44 0.57
CA LEU A 841 14.71 -30.24 -0.17
C LEU A 841 16.16 -29.86 0.19
N ALA A 842 16.46 -28.56 0.30
CA ALA A 842 17.79 -28.07 0.65
C ALA A 842 18.22 -28.53 2.05
N ILE A 843 17.33 -28.53 3.04
CA ILE A 843 17.62 -29.02 4.40
C ILE A 843 17.94 -30.52 4.37
N LEU A 844 17.14 -31.33 3.66
CA LEU A 844 17.36 -32.78 3.58
C LEU A 844 18.66 -33.12 2.86
N ILE A 845 18.91 -32.53 1.70
CA ILE A 845 20.14 -32.75 0.92
C ILE A 845 21.35 -32.26 1.72
N GLY A 846 21.26 -31.06 2.30
CA GLY A 846 22.34 -30.48 3.11
C GLY A 846 22.69 -31.36 4.32
N GLN A 847 21.68 -31.83 5.05
CA GLN A 847 21.89 -32.73 6.19
C GLN A 847 22.53 -34.05 5.76
N PHE A 848 22.06 -34.64 4.65
CA PHE A 848 22.65 -35.87 4.11
C PHE A 848 24.12 -35.68 3.72
N LEU A 849 24.44 -34.60 3.02
CA LEU A 849 25.81 -34.29 2.59
C LEU A 849 26.74 -34.05 3.78
N ILE A 850 26.28 -33.30 4.79
CA ILE A 850 27.07 -33.03 6.00
C ILE A 850 27.37 -34.34 6.75
N VAL A 851 26.38 -35.20 6.95
CA VAL A 851 26.57 -36.45 7.69
C VAL A 851 27.45 -37.44 6.92
N GLN A 852 27.27 -37.55 5.60
CA GLN A 852 27.98 -38.54 4.78
C GLN A 852 29.41 -38.12 4.41
N PHE A 853 29.67 -36.81 4.26
CA PHE A 853 30.94 -36.30 3.74
C PHE A 853 31.61 -35.24 4.63
N GLY A 854 30.97 -34.79 5.72
CA GLY A 854 31.49 -33.72 6.57
C GLY A 854 32.68 -34.10 7.46
N GLY A 855 32.87 -35.40 7.74
CA GLY A 855 34.04 -35.96 8.43
C GLY A 855 34.42 -35.21 9.72
N ALA A 856 35.72 -34.92 9.88
CA ALA A 856 36.27 -34.25 11.06
C ALA A 856 35.79 -32.80 11.23
N VAL A 857 35.46 -32.09 10.14
CA VAL A 857 35.04 -30.67 10.18
C VAL A 857 33.72 -30.48 10.91
N PHE A 858 32.79 -31.42 10.72
CA PHE A 858 31.48 -31.42 11.38
C PHE A 858 31.39 -32.42 12.54
N ARG A 859 32.48 -33.14 12.86
CA ARG A 859 32.50 -34.24 13.83
C ARG A 859 31.40 -35.27 13.53
N THR A 860 31.31 -35.70 12.27
CA THR A 860 30.29 -36.64 11.79
C THR A 860 30.91 -37.90 11.19
N VAL A 861 30.25 -39.04 11.41
CA VAL A 861 30.58 -40.33 10.79
C VAL A 861 29.48 -40.73 9.80
N PRO A 862 29.81 -41.30 8.62
CA PRO A 862 28.81 -41.80 7.67
C PRO A 862 27.85 -42.79 8.33
N LEU A 863 26.54 -42.54 8.21
CA LEU A 863 25.49 -43.40 8.74
C LEU A 863 24.97 -44.35 7.65
N ASP A 864 24.62 -45.56 8.03
CA ASP A 864 24.00 -46.52 7.13
C ASP A 864 22.52 -46.18 6.86
N LEU A 865 21.97 -46.77 5.80
CA LEU A 865 20.61 -46.48 5.35
C LEU A 865 19.55 -46.89 6.38
N VAL A 866 19.78 -47.94 7.17
CA VAL A 866 18.81 -48.39 8.18
C VAL A 866 18.72 -47.36 9.30
N THR A 867 19.86 -46.86 9.79
CA THR A 867 19.88 -45.80 10.82
C THR A 867 19.18 -44.54 10.34
N TRP A 868 19.40 -44.12 9.09
CA TRP A 868 18.67 -42.99 8.48
C TRP A 868 17.15 -43.20 8.51
N VAL A 869 16.67 -44.36 8.06
CA VAL A 869 15.23 -44.67 8.05
C VAL A 869 14.65 -44.66 9.47
N ILE A 870 15.38 -45.20 10.45
CA ILE A 870 14.96 -45.19 11.86
C ILE A 870 14.81 -43.74 12.35
N ILE A 871 15.82 -42.89 12.16
CA ILE A 871 15.79 -41.49 12.60
C ILE A 871 14.61 -40.76 11.95
N ILE A 872 14.45 -40.89 10.64
CA ILE A 872 13.36 -40.23 9.88
C ILE A 872 12.00 -40.71 10.39
N ALA A 873 11.81 -42.02 10.55
CA ALA A 873 10.55 -42.60 11.03
C ALA A 873 10.23 -42.16 12.46
N SER A 874 11.18 -42.25 13.39
CA SER A 874 10.96 -41.89 14.79
C SER A 874 10.69 -40.40 14.97
N THR A 875 11.41 -39.53 14.25
CA THR A 875 11.22 -38.07 14.35
C THR A 875 9.94 -37.60 13.64
N SER A 876 9.44 -38.35 12.64
CA SER A 876 8.19 -38.01 11.92
C SER A 876 6.96 -37.98 12.84
N LEU A 877 7.00 -38.64 14.00
CA LEU A 877 5.92 -38.60 15.00
C LEU A 877 5.54 -37.18 15.39
N VAL A 878 6.49 -36.24 15.40
CA VAL A 878 6.24 -34.81 15.65
C VAL A 878 5.19 -34.25 14.71
N LEU A 879 5.31 -34.56 13.42
CA LEU A 879 4.36 -34.12 12.40
C LEU A 879 2.98 -34.73 12.63
N TRP A 880 2.93 -36.04 12.86
CA TRP A 880 1.69 -36.79 13.00
C TRP A 880 0.91 -36.43 14.26
N VAL A 881 1.59 -36.22 15.39
CA VAL A 881 0.96 -35.73 16.63
C VAL A 881 0.35 -34.34 16.41
N GLY A 882 1.09 -33.44 15.74
CA GLY A 882 0.56 -32.12 15.38
C GLY A 882 -0.68 -32.21 14.49
N GLU A 883 -0.67 -33.11 13.50
CA GLU A 883 -1.80 -33.33 12.60
C GLU A 883 -3.01 -33.94 13.32
N ALA A 884 -2.79 -34.89 14.22
CA ALA A 884 -3.85 -35.49 15.04
C ALA A 884 -4.53 -34.44 15.94
N ILE A 885 -3.77 -33.57 16.59
CA ILE A 885 -4.32 -32.47 17.41
C ILE A 885 -5.18 -31.54 16.54
N ARG A 886 -4.72 -31.18 15.34
CA ARG A 886 -5.50 -30.34 14.41
C ARG A 886 -6.74 -31.05 13.89
N PHE A 887 -6.66 -32.35 13.61
CA PHE A 887 -7.80 -33.16 13.20
C PHE A 887 -8.88 -33.22 14.28
N ILE A 888 -8.50 -33.43 15.54
CA ILE A 888 -9.44 -33.40 16.68
C ILE A 888 -10.08 -32.01 16.79
N ARG A 889 -9.30 -30.93 16.69
CA ARG A 889 -9.84 -29.56 16.72
C ARG A 889 -10.86 -29.28 15.62
N ARG A 890 -10.60 -29.78 14.40
CA ARG A 890 -11.56 -29.68 13.26
C ARG A 890 -12.88 -30.37 13.55
N LEU A 891 -12.86 -31.51 14.25
CA LEU A 891 -14.07 -32.23 14.63
C LEU A 891 -14.86 -31.52 15.73
N THR A 892 -14.19 -30.85 16.66
CA THR A 892 -14.83 -30.14 17.78
C THR A 892 -15.33 -28.72 17.45
N GLN A 893 -14.90 -28.14 16.32
CA GLN A 893 -15.29 -26.78 15.88
C GLN A 893 -16.35 -26.77 14.77
N LYS A 894 -16.74 -27.95 14.27
CA LYS A 894 -18.00 -28.12 13.52
C LYS A 894 -19.15 -28.25 14.51
#